data_AF-A0A366MR82-F1
#
_entry.id   AF-A0A366MR82-F1
#
_cell.length_a   1.000
_cell.length_b   1.000
_cell.length_c   1.000
_cell.angle_alpha   90.00
_cell.angle_beta   90.00
_cell.angle_gamma   90.00
#
_symmetry.space_group_name_H-M   'P 1'
#
loop_
_entity.id
_entity.type
_entity.pdbx_description
1 polymer ?
#
loop_
_entity_poly.entity_id
_entity_poly.type
_entity_poly.pdbx_seq_one_letter_code
_entity_poly.pdbx_strand_id
1 'polypeptide(L)'
;MNTFDYEKLKLFYIGKETIDGQKTPLVYQNKDLLTHAAILGMTGSGKTGLGISLLEEAAIDEIPSIIIDPKGDMTNLMLTFPELKPNDFEPWIDDSEISNSGKSKEELALNISNLWKNGIQKDFQDISRIKKLKDNADFTIYTPGSNAGVQISILSSFKAPATEVLEDNELFTSLISSTVSSILSLIDEKSEATSKESILLSSIFTNYFKEQKDLTLEELITLIVTPPFSKIGVFDLETFFAQNDRLKFALKLNTIIASPSFSSWLEGESLDISKMLYDENGKARVSIFSIAHLNDSQRMFFVTILLNQILAWMRRQEGTTSLKALLYMDEIFGYFPPLANPPSKQPMLTLLKQARSFGIGIILSTQNPVDIDYKGLSNIGTWFIGRLQTKQDIDKVIDGLNSASDGAFNKQELSSTISNLQKRNFILKNINEDKIKIFETRWALSYLKGPISKDGIKKLMSDKRTSNKSPKKEEQTENFIDVQKGVSKPLIVSNIKEKYKYISQNSAYYMQPNLLISCTTHYVNSTKSIDLEEQLSYKIYIDENTKEINFDEKEELLNEIFDEKDKPNSFYYEIPAFIQNDRELKALEKDFADYIYRNSKLTLYKNESLKLTSKQNENLNDFKIRIQDRLNEKIDLEIEKLKEKFKKDNFSIEQKLSKLFDKLEKEQMEASSVATNSIISIGTSILGAFFGKSSKSAIASKVATSSRGVSKVLKEKNDVKAVENEINLLQTQRDELQNRLTIEIDKINQEFDISKYEVEELFIKPKRSDIYNIKIELLWQEQ
;
A
#
# COMPACT_ATOMS: atom_id res chain seq x y z
N MET A 1 6.89 26.03 -25.75
CA MET A 1 7.39 25.71 -24.40
C MET A 1 7.95 24.31 -24.50
N ASN A 2 9.27 24.12 -24.32
CA ASN A 2 9.86 22.78 -24.33
C ASN A 2 9.23 21.95 -23.20
N THR A 3 8.72 20.78 -23.55
CA THR A 3 8.22 19.77 -22.62
C THR A 3 9.41 19.29 -21.78
N PHE A 4 9.26 19.42 -20.47
CA PHE A 4 10.27 19.16 -19.45
C PHE A 4 10.19 17.68 -19.06
N ASP A 5 11.31 16.95 -19.05
CA ASP A 5 11.38 15.55 -18.59
C ASP A 5 11.82 15.45 -17.11
N TYR A 6 10.91 15.81 -16.18
CA TYR A 6 11.15 15.74 -14.72
C TYR A 6 11.05 14.30 -14.20
N GLU A 7 10.35 13.44 -14.95
CA GLU A 7 9.98 12.09 -14.55
C GLU A 7 11.21 11.22 -14.33
N LYS A 8 12.26 11.41 -15.13
CA LYS A 8 13.52 10.66 -14.98
C LYS A 8 14.33 11.06 -13.75
N LEU A 9 14.00 12.18 -13.12
CA LEU A 9 14.78 12.79 -12.04
C LEU A 9 14.26 12.46 -10.64
N LYS A 10 13.26 11.57 -10.52
CA LYS A 10 12.55 11.28 -9.25
C LYS A 10 11.92 12.56 -8.66
N LEU A 11 11.40 13.40 -9.55
CA LEU A 11 10.79 14.68 -9.25
C LEU A 11 9.31 14.65 -9.65
N PHE A 12 8.44 14.88 -8.69
CA PHE A 12 7.00 15.01 -8.91
C PHE A 12 6.69 16.41 -9.39
N TYR A 13 6.11 16.54 -10.59
CA TYR A 13 5.55 17.82 -11.00
C TYR A 13 4.23 18.07 -10.27
N ILE A 14 4.20 19.08 -9.40
CA ILE A 14 3.04 19.35 -8.52
C ILE A 14 2.23 20.56 -8.97
N GLY A 15 2.81 21.43 -9.82
CA GLY A 15 2.14 22.64 -10.27
C GLY A 15 3.12 23.73 -10.67
N LYS A 16 2.69 24.98 -10.59
CA LYS A 16 3.48 26.14 -11.00
C LYS A 16 3.44 27.24 -9.96
N GLU A 17 4.58 27.87 -9.73
CA GLU A 17 4.70 29.06 -8.88
C GLU A 17 4.81 30.33 -9.74
N THR A 18 4.45 31.47 -9.16
CA THR A 18 4.62 32.78 -9.79
C THR A 18 5.92 33.40 -9.27
N ILE A 19 6.89 33.56 -10.15
CA ILE A 19 8.16 34.26 -9.88
C ILE A 19 8.21 35.46 -10.83
N ASP A 20 8.36 36.66 -10.27
CA ASP A 20 8.48 37.92 -11.02
C ASP A 20 7.38 38.12 -12.08
N GLY A 21 6.15 37.75 -11.72
CA GLY A 21 4.96 37.86 -12.58
C GLY A 21 4.83 36.75 -13.64
N GLN A 22 5.76 35.80 -13.70
CA GLN A 22 5.72 34.67 -14.62
C GLN A 22 5.44 33.35 -13.94
N LYS A 23 4.64 32.50 -14.60
CA LYS A 23 4.33 31.15 -14.13
C LYS A 23 5.46 30.20 -14.50
N THR A 24 5.94 29.48 -13.50
CA THR A 24 7.12 28.63 -13.62
C THR A 24 6.83 27.26 -12.99
N PRO A 25 7.22 26.14 -13.63
CA PRO A 25 7.04 24.81 -13.07
C PRO A 25 7.66 24.67 -11.66
N LEU A 26 6.90 24.09 -10.75
CA LEU A 26 7.33 23.67 -9.42
C LEU A 26 7.29 22.14 -9.35
N VAL A 27 8.45 21.58 -9.08
CA VAL A 27 8.64 20.13 -8.89
C VAL A 27 9.04 19.84 -7.44
N TYR A 28 8.72 18.64 -6.98
CA TYR A 28 8.86 18.18 -5.61
C TYR A 28 9.69 16.90 -5.57
N GLN A 29 10.64 16.78 -4.64
CA GLN A 29 11.48 15.58 -4.54
C GLN A 29 10.70 14.44 -3.92
N ASN A 30 10.52 13.32 -4.64
CA ASN A 30 9.70 12.21 -4.13
C ASN A 30 10.21 11.66 -2.79
N LYS A 31 11.54 11.61 -2.58
CA LYS A 31 12.16 11.17 -1.31
C LYS A 31 11.74 11.99 -0.09
N ASP A 32 11.28 13.22 -0.28
CA ASP A 32 10.79 14.05 0.83
C ASP A 32 9.48 13.48 1.43
N LEU A 33 8.74 12.64 0.69
CA LEU A 33 7.58 11.91 1.22
C LEU A 33 7.94 10.83 2.23
N LEU A 34 9.22 10.47 2.39
CA LEU A 34 9.69 9.67 3.52
C LEU A 34 9.46 10.39 4.86
N THR A 35 9.33 11.72 4.84
CA THR A 35 8.92 12.52 6.02
C THR A 35 7.41 12.69 6.11
N HIS A 36 6.63 11.99 5.28
CA HIS A 36 5.18 12.13 5.18
C HIS A 36 4.74 13.52 4.68
N ALA A 37 3.46 13.62 4.28
CA ALA A 37 2.85 14.87 3.86
C ALA A 37 1.43 15.04 4.44
N ALA A 38 1.05 16.29 4.67
CA ALA A 38 -0.32 16.68 5.01
C ALA A 38 -0.90 17.63 3.97
N ILE A 39 -2.14 17.40 3.56
CA ILE A 39 -2.91 18.26 2.65
C ILE A 39 -4.10 18.85 3.42
N LEU A 40 -4.05 20.14 3.71
CA LEU A 40 -5.04 20.86 4.51
C LEU A 40 -5.79 21.88 3.66
N GLY A 41 -7.05 22.15 3.98
CA GLY A 41 -7.85 23.17 3.30
C GLY A 41 -9.35 22.88 3.32
N MET A 42 -10.17 23.91 3.12
CA MET A 42 -11.63 23.76 3.10
C MET A 42 -12.15 22.96 1.90
N THR A 43 -13.43 22.61 1.88
CA THR A 43 -14.10 22.04 0.70
C THR A 43 -13.92 22.94 -0.52
N GLY A 44 -13.57 22.35 -1.66
CA GLY A 44 -13.35 23.09 -2.90
C GLY A 44 -12.01 23.84 -2.99
N SER A 45 -11.14 23.80 -1.97
CA SER A 45 -9.80 24.43 -2.05
C SER A 45 -8.87 23.77 -3.09
N GLY A 46 -9.15 22.54 -3.49
CA GLY A 46 -8.37 21.76 -4.46
C GLY A 46 -7.62 20.56 -3.89
N LYS A 47 -7.80 20.21 -2.60
CA LYS A 47 -7.05 19.12 -1.92
C LYS A 47 -7.08 17.80 -2.69
N THR A 48 -8.27 17.35 -3.06
CA THR A 48 -8.50 16.12 -3.82
C THR A 48 -7.71 16.12 -5.13
N GLY A 49 -7.70 17.25 -5.85
CA GLY A 49 -6.92 17.39 -7.07
C GLY A 49 -5.42 17.33 -6.83
N LEU A 50 -4.91 17.95 -5.76
CA LEU A 50 -3.51 17.85 -5.37
C LEU A 50 -3.13 16.42 -4.97
N GLY A 51 -3.98 15.74 -4.20
CA GLY A 51 -3.78 14.33 -3.81
C GLY A 51 -3.71 13.42 -5.02
N ILE A 52 -4.65 13.56 -5.95
CA ILE A 52 -4.64 12.83 -7.23
C ILE A 52 -3.36 13.14 -8.02
N SER A 53 -2.97 14.42 -8.15
CA SER A 53 -1.73 14.78 -8.85
C SER A 53 -0.49 14.11 -8.22
N LEU A 54 -0.39 14.06 -6.88
CA LEU A 54 0.73 13.37 -6.22
C LEU A 54 0.72 11.86 -6.48
N LEU A 55 -0.45 11.22 -6.45
CA LEU A 55 -0.61 9.79 -6.73
C LEU A 55 -0.33 9.45 -8.20
N GLU A 56 -0.69 10.33 -9.12
CA GLU A 56 -0.34 10.20 -10.54
C GLU A 56 1.18 10.27 -10.76
N GLU A 57 1.88 11.21 -10.12
CA GLU A 57 3.34 11.28 -10.24
C GLU A 57 4.00 10.03 -9.61
N ALA A 58 3.50 9.55 -8.47
CA ALA A 58 3.97 8.31 -7.87
C ALA A 58 3.78 7.10 -8.78
N ALA A 59 2.61 6.96 -9.41
CA ALA A 59 2.33 5.89 -10.36
C ALA A 59 3.21 5.96 -11.62
N ILE A 60 3.50 7.17 -12.13
CA ILE A 60 4.44 7.38 -13.24
C ILE A 60 5.86 6.95 -12.87
N ASP A 61 6.28 7.20 -11.62
CA ASP A 61 7.57 6.77 -11.06
C ASP A 61 7.56 5.30 -10.58
N GLU A 62 6.51 4.52 -10.90
CA GLU A 62 6.36 3.10 -10.50
C GLU A 62 6.37 2.89 -8.97
N ILE A 63 5.90 3.89 -8.23
CA ILE A 63 5.75 3.84 -6.77
C ILE A 63 4.33 3.38 -6.44
N PRO A 64 4.13 2.17 -5.91
CA PRO A 64 2.82 1.65 -5.58
C PRO A 64 2.16 2.42 -4.45
N SER A 65 0.83 2.43 -4.44
CA SER A 65 0.04 3.24 -3.51
C SER A 65 -1.16 2.49 -2.98
N ILE A 66 -1.36 2.53 -1.65
CA ILE A 66 -2.61 2.18 -0.99
C ILE A 66 -3.37 3.46 -0.67
N ILE A 67 -4.59 3.57 -1.16
CA ILE A 67 -5.43 4.77 -1.07
C ILE A 67 -6.70 4.42 -0.30
N ILE A 68 -6.94 5.09 0.82
CA ILE A 68 -8.18 4.97 1.60
C ILE A 68 -9.11 6.12 1.18
N ASP A 69 -10.26 5.77 0.61
CA ASP A 69 -11.19 6.73 0.01
C ASP A 69 -12.58 6.67 0.64
N PRO A 70 -12.84 7.44 1.71
CA PRO A 70 -14.15 7.52 2.34
C PRO A 70 -15.17 8.37 1.57
N LYS A 71 -14.73 9.17 0.57
CA LYS A 71 -15.62 10.07 -0.19
C LYS A 71 -15.94 9.58 -1.60
N GLY A 72 -15.15 8.67 -2.13
CA GLY A 72 -15.29 8.12 -3.48
C GLY A 72 -14.58 8.95 -4.56
N ASP A 73 -13.92 10.06 -4.21
CA ASP A 73 -13.30 10.96 -5.17
C ASP A 73 -11.99 10.41 -5.76
N MET A 74 -11.27 9.55 -5.02
CA MET A 74 -10.00 8.98 -5.50
C MET A 74 -10.20 7.97 -6.61
N THR A 75 -11.41 7.41 -6.74
CA THR A 75 -11.79 6.52 -7.86
C THR A 75 -11.64 7.19 -9.24
N ASN A 76 -11.57 8.53 -9.30
CA ASN A 76 -11.26 9.28 -10.51
C ASN A 76 -9.91 8.92 -11.14
N LEU A 77 -8.96 8.34 -10.39
CA LEU A 77 -7.71 7.80 -10.93
C LEU A 77 -7.93 6.70 -11.99
N MET A 78 -9.12 6.08 -12.02
CA MET A 78 -9.50 5.14 -13.07
C MET A 78 -9.92 5.82 -14.39
N LEU A 79 -10.21 7.12 -14.37
CA LEU A 79 -10.70 7.88 -15.51
C LEU A 79 -9.53 8.50 -16.29
N THR A 80 -8.63 7.63 -16.77
CA THR A 80 -7.45 7.99 -17.56
C THR A 80 -7.67 7.66 -19.03
N PHE A 81 -7.71 8.70 -19.88
CA PHE A 81 -8.03 8.57 -21.31
C PHE A 81 -6.84 9.02 -22.17
N PRO A 82 -5.97 8.09 -22.61
CA PRO A 82 -4.71 8.43 -23.31
C PRO A 82 -4.88 9.30 -24.56
N GLU A 83 -5.97 9.09 -25.31
CA GLU A 83 -6.26 9.86 -26.52
C GLU A 83 -7.23 11.03 -26.28
N LEU A 84 -7.74 11.18 -25.05
CA LEU A 84 -8.73 12.19 -24.65
C LEU A 84 -9.94 12.25 -25.60
N LYS A 85 -10.43 11.12 -26.11
CA LYS A 85 -11.55 11.12 -27.05
C LYS A 85 -12.84 11.53 -26.33
N PRO A 86 -13.73 12.35 -26.96
CA PRO A 86 -15.00 12.72 -26.35
C PRO A 86 -15.80 11.52 -25.84
N ASN A 87 -15.86 10.43 -26.60
CA ASN A 87 -16.61 9.21 -26.24
C ASN A 87 -16.10 8.55 -24.94
N ASP A 88 -14.86 8.81 -24.53
CA ASP A 88 -14.34 8.27 -23.26
C ASP A 88 -14.92 9.03 -22.05
N PHE A 89 -15.20 10.33 -22.20
CA PHE A 89 -15.78 11.19 -21.17
C PHE A 89 -17.30 11.04 -21.07
N GLU A 90 -17.97 10.82 -22.20
CA GLU A 90 -19.42 10.79 -22.32
C GLU A 90 -20.13 9.92 -21.25
N PRO A 91 -19.68 8.69 -20.92
CA PRO A 91 -20.33 7.85 -19.92
C PRO A 91 -20.26 8.40 -18.48
N TRP A 92 -19.39 9.37 -18.25
CA TRP A 92 -19.06 9.92 -16.94
C TRP A 92 -19.63 11.32 -16.72
N ILE A 93 -20.40 11.85 -17.67
CA ILE A 93 -21.11 13.13 -17.53
C ILE A 93 -22.41 12.88 -16.76
N ASP A 94 -22.68 13.69 -15.74
CA ASP A 94 -23.89 13.58 -14.93
C ASP A 94 -25.10 14.22 -15.62
N ASP A 95 -26.28 13.63 -15.46
CA ASP A 95 -27.53 14.11 -16.08
C ASP A 95 -27.90 15.54 -15.62
N SER A 96 -27.46 15.93 -14.42
CA SER A 96 -27.60 17.29 -13.89
C SER A 96 -26.76 18.31 -14.67
N GLU A 97 -25.56 17.95 -15.12
CA GLU A 97 -24.70 18.81 -15.95
C GLU A 97 -25.28 19.01 -17.36
N ILE A 98 -25.89 17.95 -17.91
CA ILE A 98 -26.63 18.00 -19.18
C ILE A 98 -27.78 19.00 -19.06
N SER A 99 -28.61 18.83 -18.03
CA SER A 99 -29.78 19.68 -17.79
C SER A 99 -29.41 21.15 -17.55
N ASN A 100 -28.35 21.41 -16.77
CA ASN A 100 -27.92 22.77 -16.41
C ASN A 100 -27.25 23.53 -17.56
N SER A 101 -26.60 22.83 -18.48
CA SER A 101 -25.85 23.46 -19.58
C SER A 101 -26.70 23.74 -20.82
N GLY A 102 -27.84 23.06 -20.96
CA GLY A 102 -28.71 23.14 -22.15
C GLY A 102 -28.08 22.56 -23.42
N LYS A 103 -26.97 21.81 -23.30
CA LYS A 103 -26.23 21.20 -24.40
C LYS A 103 -26.51 19.70 -24.51
N SER A 104 -26.24 19.11 -25.67
CA SER A 104 -26.29 17.65 -25.80
C SER A 104 -25.15 16.99 -25.00
N LYS A 105 -25.32 15.70 -24.69
CA LYS A 105 -24.31 14.92 -23.97
C LYS A 105 -23.00 14.83 -24.74
N GLU A 106 -23.08 14.68 -26.06
CA GLU A 106 -21.96 14.60 -26.98
C GLU A 106 -21.22 15.95 -27.08
N GLU A 107 -21.96 17.06 -27.12
CA GLU A 107 -21.38 18.40 -27.10
C GLU A 107 -20.63 18.69 -25.79
N LEU A 108 -21.17 18.25 -24.65
CA LEU A 108 -20.49 18.35 -23.36
C LEU A 108 -19.23 17.50 -23.32
N ALA A 109 -19.29 16.26 -23.79
CA ALA A 109 -18.13 15.37 -23.87
C ALA A 109 -17.01 15.98 -24.72
N LEU A 110 -17.35 16.59 -25.85
CA LEU A 110 -16.39 17.32 -26.70
C LEU A 110 -15.79 18.54 -25.98
N ASN A 111 -16.62 19.30 -25.25
CA ASN A 111 -16.15 20.45 -24.49
C ASN A 111 -15.21 20.04 -23.35
N ILE A 112 -15.51 18.96 -22.62
CA ILE A 112 -14.67 18.43 -21.53
C ILE A 112 -13.36 17.88 -22.09
N SER A 113 -13.41 17.11 -23.17
CA SER A 113 -12.22 16.62 -23.88
C SER A 113 -11.29 17.76 -24.28
N ASN A 114 -11.83 18.82 -24.92
CA ASN A 114 -11.05 20.00 -25.29
C ASN A 114 -10.53 20.77 -24.07
N LEU A 115 -11.32 20.86 -22.99
CA LEU A 115 -10.91 21.51 -21.75
C LEU A 115 -9.70 20.79 -21.13
N TRP A 116 -9.75 19.45 -21.04
CA TRP A 116 -8.66 18.65 -20.49
C TRP A 116 -7.41 18.74 -21.36
N LYS A 117 -7.56 18.60 -22.68
CA LYS A 117 -6.46 18.71 -23.64
C LYS A 117 -5.74 20.06 -23.51
N ASN A 118 -6.50 21.15 -23.51
CA ASN A 118 -5.95 22.50 -23.35
C ASN A 118 -5.35 22.71 -21.95
N GLY A 119 -5.97 22.14 -20.91
CA GLY A 119 -5.51 22.23 -19.52
C GLY A 119 -4.12 21.63 -19.35
N ILE A 120 -3.93 20.39 -19.81
CA ILE A 120 -2.65 19.67 -19.75
C ILE A 120 -1.56 20.42 -20.55
N GLN A 121 -1.85 20.77 -21.80
CA GLN A 121 -0.86 21.42 -22.67
C GLN A 121 -0.44 22.82 -22.20
N LYS A 122 -1.35 23.57 -21.56
CA LYS A 122 -1.04 24.90 -20.97
C LYS A 122 -0.28 24.81 -19.66
N ASP A 123 -0.16 23.61 -19.10
CA ASP A 123 0.35 23.40 -17.75
C ASP A 123 1.67 22.63 -17.74
N PHE A 124 2.52 22.87 -18.74
CA PHE A 124 3.86 22.28 -18.86
C PHE A 124 3.87 20.75 -18.89
N GLN A 125 2.79 20.13 -19.39
CA GLN A 125 2.63 18.69 -19.50
C GLN A 125 2.35 18.28 -20.94
N ASP A 126 2.76 17.06 -21.29
CA ASP A 126 2.40 16.41 -22.55
C ASP A 126 1.25 15.41 -22.36
N ILE A 127 0.43 15.20 -23.40
CA ILE A 127 -0.72 14.28 -23.34
C ILE A 127 -0.26 12.81 -23.23
N SER A 128 0.91 12.48 -23.77
CA SER A 128 1.50 11.13 -23.69
C SER A 128 1.74 10.68 -22.25
N ARG A 129 1.83 11.61 -21.28
CA ARG A 129 1.91 11.29 -19.85
C ARG A 129 0.73 10.47 -19.36
N ILE A 130 -0.48 10.66 -19.90
CA ILE A 130 -1.66 9.87 -19.53
C ILE A 130 -1.45 8.40 -19.89
N LYS A 131 -0.85 8.14 -21.06
CA LYS A 131 -0.51 6.78 -21.48
C LYS A 131 0.55 6.19 -20.54
N LYS A 132 1.61 6.95 -20.24
CA LYS A 132 2.66 6.52 -19.30
C LYS A 132 2.11 6.18 -17.92
N LEU A 133 1.23 7.02 -17.37
CA LEU A 133 0.53 6.77 -16.11
C LEU A 133 -0.17 5.40 -16.11
N LYS A 134 -0.91 5.11 -17.18
CA LYS A 134 -1.67 3.85 -17.33
C LYS A 134 -0.76 2.64 -17.57
N ASP A 135 0.34 2.83 -18.28
CA ASP A 135 1.28 1.76 -18.63
C ASP A 135 2.21 1.40 -17.45
N ASN A 136 2.54 2.35 -16.57
CA ASN A 136 3.49 2.17 -15.48
C ASN A 136 2.88 1.59 -14.19
N ALA A 137 1.58 1.77 -13.96
CA ALA A 137 0.91 1.21 -12.78
C ALA A 137 -0.38 0.45 -13.13
N ASP A 138 -0.68 -0.58 -12.34
CA ASP A 138 -1.97 -1.26 -12.37
C ASP A 138 -2.96 -0.59 -11.41
N PHE A 139 -4.16 -0.22 -11.86
CA PHE A 139 -5.14 0.47 -11.01
C PHE A 139 -6.27 -0.47 -10.62
N THR A 140 -6.54 -0.60 -9.32
CA THR A 140 -7.56 -1.51 -8.80
C THR A 140 -8.42 -0.81 -7.76
N ILE A 141 -9.75 -0.80 -7.97
CA ILE A 141 -10.70 -0.39 -6.94
C ILE A 141 -11.14 -1.62 -6.14
N TYR A 142 -10.83 -1.61 -4.85
CA TYR A 142 -11.31 -2.55 -3.87
C TYR A 142 -12.51 -1.98 -3.11
N THR A 143 -13.54 -2.81 -2.93
CA THR A 143 -14.77 -2.42 -2.23
C THR A 143 -15.07 -3.42 -1.11
N PRO A 144 -14.52 -3.24 0.10
CA PRO A 144 -14.82 -4.14 1.22
C PRO A 144 -16.32 -4.14 1.53
N GLY A 145 -16.91 -5.32 1.73
CA GLY A 145 -18.35 -5.45 1.99
C GLY A 145 -19.26 -5.09 0.80
N SER A 146 -18.73 -5.07 -0.43
CA SER A 146 -19.51 -4.84 -1.64
C SER A 146 -18.91 -5.54 -2.84
N ASN A 147 -19.75 -6.02 -3.75
CA ASN A 147 -19.31 -6.59 -5.02
C ASN A 147 -19.25 -5.55 -6.15
N ALA A 148 -19.15 -4.25 -5.86
CA ALA A 148 -19.05 -3.23 -6.90
C ALA A 148 -17.69 -3.29 -7.61
N GLY A 149 -16.60 -3.22 -6.84
CA GLY A 149 -15.23 -3.43 -7.31
C GLY A 149 -14.71 -4.84 -7.03
N VAL A 150 -13.40 -4.96 -6.79
CA VAL A 150 -12.78 -6.20 -6.32
C VAL A 150 -13.11 -6.38 -4.82
N GLN A 151 -13.66 -7.54 -4.47
CA GLN A 151 -13.99 -7.87 -3.08
C GLN A 151 -12.73 -8.21 -2.29
N ILE A 152 -12.72 -7.84 -1.02
CA ILE A 152 -11.66 -8.21 -0.08
C ILE A 152 -12.28 -8.99 1.06
N SER A 153 -11.69 -10.15 1.33
CA SER A 153 -11.94 -10.92 2.53
C SER A 153 -11.02 -10.42 3.65
N ILE A 154 -11.64 -9.93 4.72
CA ILE A 154 -10.94 -9.33 5.88
C ILE A 154 -10.92 -10.29 7.07
N LEU A 155 -11.83 -11.26 7.07
CA LEU A 155 -12.14 -12.11 8.22
C LEU A 155 -11.96 -13.61 7.95
N SER A 156 -11.49 -13.99 6.75
CA SER A 156 -11.16 -15.38 6.45
C SER A 156 -10.07 -15.94 7.37
N SER A 157 -9.20 -15.10 7.94
CA SER A 157 -8.24 -15.47 8.99
C SER A 157 -7.56 -14.22 9.60
N PHE A 158 -7.60 -14.09 10.93
CA PHE A 158 -6.70 -13.24 11.70
C PHE A 158 -5.35 -13.94 11.82
N LYS A 159 -4.40 -13.54 10.98
CA LYS A 159 -3.07 -14.13 10.96
C LYS A 159 -2.29 -13.84 12.24
N ALA A 160 -1.62 -14.85 12.78
CA ALA A 160 -0.69 -14.67 13.88
C ALA A 160 0.43 -13.68 13.46
N PRO A 161 0.81 -12.73 14.32
CA PRO A 161 1.85 -11.78 14.00
C PRO A 161 3.22 -12.46 13.97
N ALA A 162 4.17 -11.85 13.27
CA ALA A 162 5.54 -12.36 13.20
C ALA A 162 6.21 -12.42 14.58
N THR A 163 7.22 -13.29 14.72
CA THR A 163 7.95 -13.53 15.97
C THR A 163 8.49 -12.25 16.61
N GLU A 164 8.98 -11.32 15.81
CA GLU A 164 9.52 -10.04 16.28
C GLU A 164 8.46 -9.19 17.01
N VAL A 165 7.20 -9.30 16.59
CA VAL A 165 6.08 -8.60 17.23
C VAL A 165 5.67 -9.31 18.51
N LEU A 166 5.76 -10.65 18.57
CA LEU A 166 5.47 -11.41 19.78
C LEU A 166 6.48 -11.13 20.90
N GLU A 167 7.74 -10.89 20.53
CA GLU A 167 8.83 -10.55 21.47
C GLU A 167 8.73 -9.12 22.02
N ASP A 168 8.18 -8.18 21.24
CA ASP A 168 7.91 -6.81 21.69
C ASP A 168 6.52 -6.69 22.34
N ASN A 169 6.50 -6.69 23.67
CA ASN A 169 5.26 -6.65 24.46
C ASN A 169 4.41 -5.39 24.18
N GLU A 170 5.01 -4.23 23.95
CA GLU A 170 4.26 -2.99 23.68
C GLU A 170 3.54 -3.11 22.33
N LEU A 171 4.24 -3.58 21.31
CA LEU A 171 3.70 -3.77 19.98
C LEU A 171 2.64 -4.88 19.94
N PHE A 172 2.88 -5.99 20.62
CA PHE A 172 1.94 -7.10 20.74
C PHE A 172 0.63 -6.65 21.41
N THR A 173 0.74 -5.97 22.55
CA THR A 173 -0.41 -5.46 23.30
C THR A 173 -1.19 -4.44 22.48
N SER A 174 -0.50 -3.56 21.74
CA SER A 174 -1.14 -2.58 20.86
C SER A 174 -1.90 -3.23 19.70
N LEU A 175 -1.32 -4.25 19.06
CA LEU A 175 -1.97 -5.00 17.99
C LEU A 175 -3.23 -5.73 18.47
N ILE A 176 -3.15 -6.40 19.63
CA ILE A 176 -4.32 -7.05 20.24
C ILE A 176 -5.38 -6.01 20.60
N SER A 177 -5.00 -4.93 21.30
CA SER A 177 -5.93 -3.90 21.73
C SER A 177 -6.66 -3.24 20.56
N SER A 178 -5.94 -2.89 19.48
CA SER A 178 -6.56 -2.30 18.28
C SER A 178 -7.47 -3.28 17.55
N THR A 179 -7.08 -4.56 17.43
CA THR A 179 -7.89 -5.61 16.79
C THR A 179 -9.18 -5.86 17.59
N VAL A 180 -9.07 -6.07 18.91
CA VAL A 180 -10.22 -6.27 19.80
C VAL A 180 -11.14 -5.06 19.79
N SER A 181 -10.58 -3.85 19.91
CA SER A 181 -11.35 -2.61 19.89
C SER A 181 -12.09 -2.43 18.56
N SER A 182 -11.48 -2.81 17.44
CA SER A 182 -12.13 -2.78 16.12
C SER A 182 -13.31 -3.77 16.03
N ILE A 183 -13.17 -4.98 16.57
CA ILE A 183 -14.23 -6.00 16.58
C ILE A 183 -15.39 -5.55 17.48
N LEU A 184 -15.11 -5.01 18.67
CA LEU A 184 -16.14 -4.49 19.57
C LEU A 184 -16.89 -3.30 18.98
N SER A 185 -16.17 -2.42 18.28
CA SER A 185 -16.79 -1.29 17.58
C SER A 185 -17.73 -1.74 16.45
N LEU A 186 -17.53 -2.93 15.87
CA LEU A 186 -18.38 -3.45 14.80
C LEU A 186 -19.77 -3.89 15.31
N ILE A 187 -19.86 -4.35 16.57
CA ILE A 187 -21.10 -4.76 17.25
C ILE A 187 -21.70 -3.64 18.12
N ASP A 188 -21.23 -2.40 17.97
CA ASP A 188 -21.62 -1.24 18.77
C ASP A 188 -21.49 -1.46 20.30
N GLU A 189 -20.52 -2.29 20.71
CA GLU A 189 -20.19 -2.52 22.12
C GLU A 189 -19.12 -1.54 22.62
N LYS A 190 -19.07 -1.34 23.93
CA LYS A 190 -18.03 -0.52 24.54
C LYS A 190 -16.66 -1.14 24.33
N SER A 191 -15.81 -0.45 23.56
CA SER A 191 -14.43 -0.82 23.30
C SER A 191 -13.44 -0.40 24.41
N GLU A 192 -13.94 -0.16 25.63
CA GLU A 192 -13.09 0.17 26.78
C GLU A 192 -12.20 -1.04 27.11
N ALA A 193 -10.89 -0.83 27.22
CA ALA A 193 -9.93 -1.93 27.46
C ALA A 193 -10.21 -2.71 28.77
N THR A 194 -10.97 -2.10 29.70
CA THR A 194 -11.37 -2.68 30.98
C THR A 194 -12.70 -3.45 30.93
N SER A 195 -13.40 -3.49 29.80
CA SER A 195 -14.64 -4.26 29.67
C SER A 195 -14.38 -5.76 29.73
N LYS A 196 -15.37 -6.53 30.19
CA LYS A 196 -15.24 -8.00 30.31
C LYS A 196 -15.05 -8.63 28.94
N GLU A 197 -15.76 -8.11 27.95
CA GLU A 197 -15.72 -8.47 26.53
C GLU A 197 -14.32 -8.22 25.95
N SER A 198 -13.76 -7.02 26.18
CA SER A 198 -12.41 -6.68 25.71
C SER A 198 -11.35 -7.58 26.33
N ILE A 199 -11.41 -7.81 27.64
CA ILE A 199 -10.44 -8.66 28.35
C ILE A 199 -10.54 -10.12 27.89
N LEU A 200 -11.75 -10.64 27.68
CA LEU A 200 -11.96 -11.99 27.17
C LEU A 200 -11.35 -12.16 25.78
N LEU A 201 -11.71 -11.27 24.83
CA LEU A 201 -11.17 -11.32 23.47
C LEU A 201 -9.65 -11.17 23.45
N SER A 202 -9.12 -10.22 24.22
CA SER A 202 -7.67 -10.00 24.32
C SER A 202 -6.93 -11.24 24.83
N SER A 203 -7.53 -11.96 25.78
CA SER A 203 -6.97 -13.21 26.33
C SER A 203 -7.00 -14.35 25.30
N ILE A 204 -8.07 -14.47 24.51
CA ILE A 204 -8.17 -15.46 23.42
C ILE A 204 -7.10 -15.20 22.36
N PHE A 205 -7.02 -13.97 21.82
CA PHE A 205 -6.00 -13.60 20.85
C PHE A 205 -4.59 -13.78 21.40
N THR A 206 -4.35 -13.40 22.66
CA THR A 206 -3.05 -13.60 23.31
C THR A 206 -2.64 -15.06 23.34
N ASN A 207 -3.57 -15.96 23.66
CA ASN A 207 -3.27 -17.39 23.74
C ASN A 207 -2.93 -17.97 22.37
N TYR A 208 -3.76 -17.70 21.35
CA TYR A 208 -3.56 -18.23 20.00
C TYR A 208 -2.31 -17.66 19.33
N PHE A 209 -2.11 -16.34 19.40
CA PHE A 209 -0.96 -15.71 18.74
C PHE A 209 0.37 -16.10 19.39
N LYS A 210 0.42 -16.35 20.71
CA LYS A 210 1.63 -16.88 21.36
C LYS A 210 1.98 -18.30 20.92
N GLU A 211 0.98 -19.09 20.53
CA GLU A 211 1.16 -20.41 19.91
C GLU A 211 1.39 -20.32 18.39
N GLN A 212 1.52 -19.11 17.82
CA GLN A 212 1.60 -18.84 16.38
C GLN A 212 0.44 -19.44 15.58
N LYS A 213 -0.74 -19.52 16.19
CA LYS A 213 -1.96 -19.99 15.54
C LYS A 213 -2.76 -18.81 15.00
N ASP A 214 -3.13 -18.93 13.74
CA ASP A 214 -4.14 -18.09 13.11
C ASP A 214 -5.50 -18.33 13.78
N LEU A 215 -6.40 -17.36 13.63
CA LEU A 215 -7.75 -17.43 14.20
C LEU A 215 -8.79 -16.99 13.18
N THR A 216 -9.81 -17.79 12.95
CA THR A 216 -10.98 -17.39 12.15
C THR A 216 -12.03 -16.73 13.04
N LEU A 217 -13.00 -16.05 12.41
CA LEU A 217 -14.08 -15.44 13.17
C LEU A 217 -15.05 -16.49 13.75
N GLU A 218 -15.24 -17.60 13.03
CA GLU A 218 -16.03 -18.76 13.46
C GLU A 218 -15.41 -19.44 14.69
N GLU A 219 -14.08 -19.62 14.69
CA GLU A 219 -13.33 -20.11 15.84
C GLU A 219 -13.42 -19.12 17.00
N LEU A 220 -13.32 -17.80 16.74
CA LEU A 220 -13.45 -16.79 17.79
C LEU A 220 -14.79 -16.89 18.52
N ILE A 221 -15.90 -17.05 17.80
CA ILE A 221 -17.23 -17.23 18.40
C ILE A 221 -17.25 -18.46 19.31
N THR A 222 -16.72 -19.58 18.82
CA THR A 222 -16.65 -20.82 19.59
C THR A 222 -15.81 -20.62 20.86
N LEU A 223 -14.67 -19.95 20.73
CA LEU A 223 -13.74 -19.69 21.84
C LEU A 223 -14.28 -18.66 22.84
N ILE A 224 -15.20 -17.77 22.46
CA ILE A 224 -15.91 -16.91 23.43
C ILE A 224 -16.77 -17.78 24.37
N VAL A 225 -17.49 -18.74 23.82
CA VAL A 225 -18.38 -19.63 24.59
C VAL A 225 -17.57 -20.64 25.42
N THR A 226 -16.51 -21.19 24.83
CA THR A 226 -15.61 -22.16 25.48
C THR A 226 -14.14 -21.77 25.30
N PRO A 227 -13.63 -20.80 26.10
CA PRO A 227 -12.24 -20.38 26.03
C PRO A 227 -11.29 -21.51 26.46
N PRO A 228 -10.05 -21.56 25.93
CA PRO A 228 -9.07 -22.58 26.26
C PRO A 228 -8.43 -22.40 27.66
N PHE A 229 -8.97 -21.52 28.49
CA PHE A 229 -8.47 -21.19 29.82
C PHE A 229 -9.62 -21.10 30.83
N SER A 230 -9.34 -21.46 32.08
CA SER A 230 -10.33 -21.49 33.17
C SER A 230 -10.31 -20.24 34.07
N LYS A 231 -9.31 -19.36 33.93
CA LYS A 231 -9.11 -18.16 34.75
C LYS A 231 -8.75 -16.95 33.91
N ILE A 232 -9.16 -15.76 34.38
CA ILE A 232 -8.71 -14.46 33.86
C ILE A 232 -8.11 -13.69 35.04
N GLY A 233 -6.80 -13.42 34.97
CA GLY A 233 -6.06 -12.89 36.11
C GLY A 233 -6.15 -13.84 37.29
N VAL A 234 -6.67 -13.35 38.42
CA VAL A 234 -6.78 -14.13 39.68
C VAL A 234 -8.14 -14.82 39.82
N PHE A 235 -9.14 -14.44 39.02
CA PHE A 235 -10.51 -14.91 39.15
C PHE A 235 -10.83 -16.08 38.20
N ASP A 236 -11.69 -16.99 38.64
CA ASP A 236 -12.27 -18.02 37.78
C ASP A 236 -13.14 -17.37 36.70
N LEU A 237 -13.07 -17.92 35.48
CA LEU A 237 -13.76 -17.39 34.31
C LEU A 237 -15.27 -17.25 34.56
N GLU A 238 -15.89 -18.23 35.24
CA GLU A 238 -17.32 -18.20 35.53
C GLU A 238 -17.71 -17.06 36.49
N THR A 239 -16.81 -16.66 37.39
CA THR A 239 -17.03 -15.52 38.29
C THR A 239 -16.81 -14.19 37.57
N PHE A 240 -15.79 -14.13 36.71
CA PHE A 240 -15.48 -12.92 35.95
C PHE A 240 -16.53 -12.64 34.87
N PHE A 241 -16.83 -13.64 34.03
CA PHE A 241 -17.75 -13.58 32.90
C PHE A 241 -18.50 -14.91 32.76
N ALA A 242 -19.67 -15.00 33.39
CA ALA A 242 -20.49 -16.21 33.43
C ALA A 242 -20.84 -16.75 32.03
N GLN A 243 -20.98 -18.07 31.91
CA GLN A 243 -21.23 -18.74 30.62
C GLN A 243 -22.47 -18.20 29.89
N ASN A 244 -23.54 -17.89 30.62
CA ASN A 244 -24.76 -17.33 30.05
C ASN A 244 -24.54 -15.97 29.40
N ASP A 245 -23.69 -15.12 29.98
CA ASP A 245 -23.40 -13.80 29.43
C ASP A 245 -22.38 -13.89 28.28
N ARG A 246 -21.42 -14.83 28.36
CA ARG A 246 -20.53 -15.17 27.22
C ARG A 246 -21.33 -15.68 26.01
N LEU A 247 -22.35 -16.51 26.23
CA LEU A 247 -23.24 -16.97 25.16
C LEU A 247 -24.00 -15.80 24.53
N LYS A 248 -24.55 -14.87 25.34
CA LYS A 248 -25.20 -13.65 24.80
C LYS A 248 -24.22 -12.81 23.97
N PHE A 249 -22.98 -12.69 24.41
CA PHE A 249 -21.94 -11.96 23.68
C PHE A 249 -21.60 -12.64 22.34
N ALA A 250 -21.40 -13.97 22.35
CA ALA A 250 -21.19 -14.76 21.13
C ALA A 250 -22.37 -14.64 20.14
N LEU A 251 -23.60 -14.64 20.63
CA LEU A 251 -24.80 -14.46 19.80
C LEU A 251 -24.86 -13.08 19.14
N LYS A 252 -24.43 -12.01 19.82
CA LYS A 252 -24.33 -10.67 19.22
C LYS A 252 -23.34 -10.66 18.06
N LEU A 253 -22.15 -11.25 18.25
CA LEU A 253 -21.14 -11.35 17.19
C LEU A 253 -21.65 -12.18 16.01
N ASN A 254 -22.29 -13.32 16.30
CA ASN A 254 -22.87 -14.20 15.29
C ASN A 254 -23.99 -13.52 14.48
N THR A 255 -24.75 -12.60 15.08
CA THR A 255 -25.82 -11.86 14.38
C THR A 255 -25.24 -11.01 13.25
N ILE A 256 -24.04 -10.47 13.41
CA ILE A 256 -23.37 -9.73 12.33
C ILE A 256 -22.95 -10.68 11.21
N ILE A 257 -22.33 -11.82 11.53
CA ILE A 257 -21.89 -12.80 10.54
C ILE A 257 -23.06 -13.39 9.75
N ALA A 258 -24.12 -13.75 10.45
CA ALA A 258 -25.34 -14.29 9.86
C ALA A 258 -26.10 -13.23 9.05
N SER A 259 -25.74 -11.95 9.14
CA SER A 259 -26.38 -10.91 8.33
C SER A 259 -25.98 -11.07 6.85
N PRO A 260 -26.94 -11.05 5.91
CA PRO A 260 -26.63 -11.11 4.48
C PRO A 260 -25.72 -9.97 3.98
N SER A 261 -25.68 -8.84 4.70
CA SER A 261 -24.76 -7.75 4.42
C SER A 261 -23.30 -8.11 4.68
N PHE A 262 -23.04 -8.99 5.65
CA PHE A 262 -21.70 -9.30 6.11
C PHE A 262 -21.05 -10.48 5.39
N SER A 263 -21.82 -11.36 4.74
CA SER A 263 -21.26 -12.45 3.92
C SER A 263 -20.28 -11.93 2.86
N SER A 264 -20.55 -10.76 2.31
CA SER A 264 -19.67 -10.08 1.34
C SER A 264 -18.30 -9.64 1.90
N TRP A 265 -18.08 -9.72 3.21
CA TRP A 265 -16.80 -9.46 3.89
C TRP A 265 -15.95 -10.73 4.07
N LEU A 266 -16.55 -11.90 3.90
CA LEU A 266 -15.89 -13.21 3.95
C LEU A 266 -15.44 -13.66 2.56
N GLU A 267 -16.12 -13.18 1.52
CA GLU A 267 -15.81 -13.46 0.12
C GLU A 267 -14.77 -12.49 -0.46
N GLY A 268 -13.94 -12.99 -1.38
CA GLY A 268 -13.00 -12.17 -2.17
C GLY A 268 -11.54 -12.49 -1.90
N GLU A 269 -10.67 -11.60 -2.38
CA GLU A 269 -9.22 -11.72 -2.21
C GLU A 269 -8.84 -11.45 -0.75
N SER A 270 -7.95 -12.25 -0.17
CA SER A 270 -7.43 -11.99 1.18
C SER A 270 -6.72 -10.65 1.23
N LEU A 271 -6.88 -9.90 2.33
CA LEU A 271 -6.16 -8.65 2.55
C LEU A 271 -4.65 -8.88 2.76
N ASP A 272 -3.89 -8.95 1.65
CA ASP A 272 -2.43 -9.11 1.64
C ASP A 272 -1.76 -7.87 1.03
N ILE A 273 -1.10 -7.08 1.87
CA ILE A 273 -0.47 -5.81 1.47
C ILE A 273 0.56 -5.98 0.34
N SER A 274 1.28 -7.11 0.27
CA SER A 274 2.26 -7.32 -0.80
C SER A 274 1.57 -7.37 -2.16
N LYS A 275 0.47 -8.13 -2.26
CA LYS A 275 -0.37 -8.24 -3.47
C LYS A 275 -1.16 -6.97 -3.78
N MET A 276 -1.42 -6.13 -2.79
CA MET A 276 -2.09 -4.85 -2.98
C MET A 276 -1.12 -3.78 -3.49
N LEU A 277 0.19 -3.92 -3.25
CA LEU A 277 1.20 -2.99 -3.74
C LEU A 277 1.80 -3.43 -5.08
N TYR A 278 1.90 -4.73 -5.34
CA TYR A 278 2.52 -5.26 -6.54
C TYR A 278 1.66 -6.36 -7.18
N ASP A 279 1.65 -6.42 -8.51
CA ASP A 279 1.06 -7.55 -9.23
C ASP A 279 2.00 -8.77 -9.27
N GLU A 280 1.55 -9.85 -9.91
CA GLU A 280 2.32 -11.11 -10.02
C GLU A 280 3.64 -10.96 -10.79
N ASN A 281 3.78 -9.91 -11.60
CA ASN A 281 4.99 -9.60 -12.35
C ASN A 281 5.91 -8.61 -11.62
N GLY A 282 5.50 -8.12 -10.44
CA GLY A 282 6.22 -7.09 -9.69
C GLY A 282 5.94 -5.66 -10.15
N LYS A 283 4.94 -5.44 -11.01
CA LYS A 283 4.54 -4.10 -11.44
C LYS A 283 3.79 -3.39 -10.31
N ALA A 284 4.08 -2.10 -10.13
CA ALA A 284 3.43 -1.28 -9.12
C ALA A 284 1.91 -1.21 -9.30
N ARG A 285 1.18 -1.28 -8.19
CA ARG A 285 -0.27 -1.18 -8.15
C ARG A 285 -0.71 0.06 -7.37
N VAL A 286 -1.74 0.73 -7.90
CA VAL A 286 -2.50 1.79 -7.25
C VAL A 286 -3.81 1.18 -6.77
N SER A 287 -3.86 0.85 -5.48
CA SER A 287 -4.96 0.15 -4.83
C SER A 287 -5.87 1.13 -4.09
N ILE A 288 -7.05 1.36 -4.66
CA ILE A 288 -8.05 2.30 -4.15
C ILE A 288 -9.10 1.55 -3.34
N PHE A 289 -9.08 1.74 -2.03
CA PHE A 289 -10.09 1.19 -1.11
C PHE A 289 -11.23 2.19 -0.96
N SER A 290 -12.27 2.02 -1.79
CA SER A 290 -13.48 2.81 -1.71
C SER A 290 -14.34 2.31 -0.54
N ILE A 291 -14.47 3.13 0.50
CA ILE A 291 -15.27 2.82 1.70
C ILE A 291 -16.47 3.76 1.88
N ALA A 292 -16.79 4.55 0.86
CA ALA A 292 -17.89 5.52 0.89
C ALA A 292 -19.27 4.87 1.16
N HIS A 293 -19.45 3.61 0.77
CA HIS A 293 -20.70 2.86 0.96
C HIS A 293 -20.87 2.23 2.35
N LEU A 294 -19.82 2.24 3.17
CA LEU A 294 -19.82 1.66 4.51
C LEU A 294 -20.35 2.66 5.54
N ASN A 295 -20.98 2.15 6.59
CA ASN A 295 -21.33 2.97 7.76
C ASN A 295 -20.09 3.29 8.62
N ASP A 296 -20.21 4.19 9.59
CA ASP A 296 -19.05 4.67 10.38
C ASP A 296 -18.34 3.55 11.13
N SER A 297 -19.06 2.63 11.78
CA SER A 297 -18.49 1.49 12.50
C SER A 297 -17.73 0.55 11.55
N GLN A 298 -18.30 0.23 10.38
CA GLN A 298 -17.68 -0.59 9.35
C GLN A 298 -16.43 0.07 8.74
N ARG A 299 -16.49 1.39 8.49
CA ARG A 299 -15.34 2.16 8.00
C ARG A 299 -14.20 2.15 9.01
N MET A 300 -14.50 2.41 10.28
CA MET A 300 -13.52 2.39 11.36
C MET A 300 -12.87 1.01 11.51
N PHE A 301 -13.68 -0.05 11.50
CA PHE A 301 -13.22 -1.42 11.53
C PHE A 301 -12.25 -1.71 10.37
N PHE A 302 -12.68 -1.44 9.14
CA PHE A 302 -11.88 -1.70 7.95
C PHE A 302 -10.55 -0.94 7.97
N VAL A 303 -10.58 0.37 8.23
CA VAL A 303 -9.37 1.19 8.28
C VAL A 303 -8.40 0.68 9.33
N THR A 304 -8.90 0.29 10.51
CA THR A 304 -8.04 -0.24 11.59
C THR A 304 -7.32 -1.52 11.17
N ILE A 305 -8.05 -2.48 10.58
CA ILE A 305 -7.47 -3.72 10.11
C ILE A 305 -6.46 -3.46 8.99
N LEU A 306 -6.79 -2.60 8.02
CA LEU A 306 -5.88 -2.24 6.94
C LEU A 306 -4.57 -1.63 7.47
N LEU A 307 -4.63 -0.69 8.40
CA LEU A 307 -3.43 -0.08 9.00
C LEU A 307 -2.57 -1.12 9.76
N ASN A 308 -3.21 -2.04 10.47
CA ASN A 308 -2.51 -3.13 11.16
C ASN A 308 -1.82 -4.09 10.17
N GLN A 309 -2.48 -4.41 9.05
CA GLN A 309 -1.87 -5.23 8.00
C GLN A 309 -0.68 -4.52 7.33
N ILE A 310 -0.79 -3.20 7.11
CA ILE A 310 0.33 -2.39 6.60
C ILE A 310 1.49 -2.40 7.60
N LEU A 311 1.23 -2.26 8.90
CA LEU A 311 2.26 -2.35 9.94
C LEU A 311 2.93 -3.73 9.97
N ALA A 312 2.15 -4.81 9.91
CA ALA A 312 2.68 -6.17 9.89
C ALA A 312 3.53 -6.43 8.64
N TRP A 313 3.09 -5.94 7.48
CA TRP A 313 3.86 -6.01 6.24
C TRP A 313 5.15 -5.18 6.31
N MET A 314 5.06 -3.93 6.78
CA MET A 314 6.18 -2.99 6.92
C MET A 314 7.33 -3.60 7.76
N ARG A 315 7.00 -4.24 8.90
CA ARG A 315 8.01 -4.82 9.79
C ARG A 315 8.78 -6.00 9.19
N ARG A 316 8.24 -6.65 8.17
CA ARG A 316 8.93 -7.72 7.42
C ARG A 316 9.90 -7.16 6.37
N GLN A 317 9.76 -5.88 6.02
CA GLN A 317 10.59 -5.22 5.02
C GLN A 317 11.96 -4.85 5.58
N GLU A 318 12.95 -4.79 4.70
CA GLU A 318 14.27 -4.25 5.03
C GLU A 318 14.23 -2.72 5.04
N GLY A 319 14.98 -2.13 5.97
CA GLY A 319 15.09 -0.68 6.08
C GLY A 319 15.74 -0.07 4.84
N THR A 320 15.29 1.12 4.46
CA THR A 320 15.70 1.78 3.22
C THR A 320 15.75 3.30 3.36
N THR A 321 16.46 3.95 2.45
CA THR A 321 16.48 5.41 2.29
C THR A 321 15.71 5.88 1.06
N SER A 322 15.10 4.95 0.32
CA SER A 322 14.34 5.20 -0.90
C SER A 322 12.84 5.13 -0.63
N LEU A 323 12.05 5.89 -1.39
CA LEU A 323 10.59 5.80 -1.33
C LEU A 323 10.14 4.53 -2.06
N LYS A 324 9.50 3.60 -1.34
CA LYS A 324 9.04 2.29 -1.83
C LYS A 324 7.55 2.23 -2.07
N ALA A 325 6.75 2.89 -1.22
CA ALA A 325 5.30 2.84 -1.32
C ALA A 325 4.66 4.09 -0.69
N LEU A 326 3.44 4.39 -1.09
CA LEU A 326 2.61 5.42 -0.48
C LEU A 326 1.37 4.84 0.20
N LEU A 327 1.07 5.36 1.39
CA LEU A 327 -0.24 5.28 2.01
C LEU A 327 -0.90 6.66 1.91
N TYR A 328 -1.97 6.76 1.15
CA TYR A 328 -2.78 7.97 1.06
C TYR A 328 -4.12 7.77 1.76
N MET A 329 -4.55 8.73 2.56
CA MET A 329 -5.88 8.73 3.16
C MET A 329 -6.58 10.06 2.91
N ASP A 330 -7.68 10.01 2.13
CA ASP A 330 -8.54 11.18 2.01
C ASP A 330 -9.40 11.31 3.27
N GLU A 331 -9.56 12.55 3.74
CA GLU A 331 -10.35 12.88 4.93
C GLU A 331 -10.07 12.00 6.16
N ILE A 332 -8.94 12.28 6.84
CA ILE A 332 -8.54 11.58 8.08
C ILE A 332 -9.45 11.89 9.30
N PHE A 333 -10.39 12.83 9.17
CA PHE A 333 -11.29 13.22 10.25
C PHE A 333 -12.04 12.02 10.85
N GLY A 334 -12.10 11.95 12.18
CA GLY A 334 -12.71 10.85 12.93
C GLY A 334 -11.78 9.65 13.19
N TYR A 335 -10.80 9.39 12.32
CA TYR A 335 -9.86 8.26 12.46
C TYR A 335 -8.61 8.60 13.28
N PHE A 336 -8.25 9.89 13.33
CA PHE A 336 -7.07 10.35 14.05
C PHE A 336 -7.32 11.63 14.89
N PRO A 337 -8.34 11.64 15.78
CA PRO A 337 -8.72 12.82 16.56
C PRO A 337 -7.73 13.11 17.69
N PRO A 338 -7.64 14.37 18.18
CA PRO A 338 -6.67 14.76 19.20
C PRO A 338 -7.00 14.20 20.60
N LEU A 339 -8.29 14.19 20.98
CA LEU A 339 -8.74 13.80 22.33
C LEU A 339 -9.19 12.34 22.41
N ALA A 340 -10.03 11.91 21.47
CA ALA A 340 -10.52 10.53 21.44
C ALA A 340 -9.40 9.55 21.02
N ASN A 341 -9.59 8.28 21.36
CA ASN A 341 -8.65 7.21 21.02
C ASN A 341 -9.37 6.07 20.25
N PRO A 342 -9.84 6.34 19.02
CA PRO A 342 -10.44 5.30 18.19
C PRO A 342 -9.42 4.20 17.85
N PRO A 343 -9.88 3.00 17.48
CA PRO A 343 -9.00 1.85 17.21
C PRO A 343 -7.91 2.13 16.15
N SER A 344 -8.21 2.98 15.15
CA SER A 344 -7.29 3.37 14.07
C SER A 344 -6.15 4.29 14.51
N LYS A 345 -6.26 4.94 15.66
CA LYS A 345 -5.33 6.00 16.08
C LYS A 345 -3.92 5.48 16.37
N GLN A 346 -3.80 4.42 17.17
CA GLN A 346 -2.48 3.88 17.54
C GLN A 346 -1.73 3.27 16.34
N PRO A 347 -2.37 2.50 15.45
CA PRO A 347 -1.74 2.04 14.22
C PRO A 347 -1.24 3.19 13.34
N MET A 348 -2.06 4.21 13.13
CA MET A 348 -1.68 5.39 12.33
C MET A 348 -0.49 6.15 12.94
N LEU A 349 -0.48 6.33 14.28
CA LEU A 349 0.63 7.00 14.97
C LEU A 349 1.93 6.20 14.85
N THR A 350 1.85 4.87 14.96
CA THR A 350 3.01 3.98 14.80
C THR A 350 3.57 4.07 13.39
N LEU A 351 2.70 4.05 12.37
CA LEU A 351 3.08 4.26 10.97
C LEU A 351 3.79 5.60 10.80
N LEU A 352 3.21 6.72 11.24
CA LEU A 352 3.83 8.05 11.14
C LEU A 352 5.19 8.18 11.84
N LYS A 353 5.50 7.32 12.82
CA LYS A 353 6.79 7.32 13.52
C LYS A 353 7.83 6.42 12.88
N GLN A 354 7.41 5.27 12.36
CA GLN A 354 8.32 4.18 11.96
C GLN A 354 8.37 3.97 10.44
N ALA A 355 7.31 4.29 9.70
CA ALA A 355 7.19 4.02 8.25
C ALA A 355 8.35 4.60 7.42
N ARG A 356 8.91 5.73 7.85
CA ARG A 356 10.05 6.38 7.20
C ARG A 356 11.25 5.43 7.01
N SER A 357 11.62 4.65 8.03
CA SER A 357 12.80 3.78 7.95
C SER A 357 12.60 2.60 6.99
N PHE A 358 11.36 2.31 6.62
CA PHE A 358 10.98 1.22 5.71
C PHE A 358 10.56 1.72 4.33
N GLY A 359 10.77 3.01 4.03
CA GLY A 359 10.49 3.55 2.69
C GLY A 359 9.02 3.86 2.42
N ILE A 360 8.16 3.90 3.44
CA ILE A 360 6.73 4.13 3.26
C ILE A 360 6.41 5.61 3.54
N GLY A 361 5.97 6.33 2.51
CA GLY A 361 5.46 7.68 2.63
C GLY A 361 3.97 7.69 2.99
N ILE A 362 3.53 8.62 3.83
CA ILE A 362 2.13 8.73 4.26
C ILE A 362 1.63 10.11 3.88
N ILE A 363 0.49 10.18 3.20
CA ILE A 363 -0.14 11.43 2.78
C ILE A 363 -1.53 11.49 3.40
N LEU A 364 -1.73 12.44 4.31
CA LEU A 364 -3.00 12.64 5.00
C LEU A 364 -3.70 13.89 4.50
N SER A 365 -4.93 13.76 4.02
CA SER A 365 -5.77 14.89 3.60
C SER A 365 -6.88 15.14 4.63
N THR A 366 -7.21 16.41 4.88
CA THR A 366 -8.33 16.79 5.75
C THR A 366 -8.97 18.11 5.39
N GLN A 367 -10.26 18.22 5.67
CA GLN A 367 -10.99 19.49 5.67
C GLN A 367 -10.94 20.21 7.02
N ASN A 368 -10.76 19.46 8.11
CA ASN A 368 -10.87 19.93 9.48
C ASN A 368 -9.51 19.78 10.21
N PRO A 369 -8.57 20.72 10.05
CA PRO A 369 -7.24 20.62 10.66
C PRO A 369 -7.28 20.72 12.20
N VAL A 370 -8.37 21.24 12.76
CA VAL A 370 -8.58 21.41 14.20
C VAL A 370 -8.73 20.09 14.94
N ASP A 371 -9.26 19.08 14.25
CA ASP A 371 -9.70 17.81 14.84
C ASP A 371 -8.75 16.66 14.48
N ILE A 372 -7.45 16.97 14.35
CA ILE A 372 -6.39 16.00 14.11
C ILE A 372 -5.40 15.99 15.27
N ASP A 373 -4.89 14.82 15.62
CA ASP A 373 -3.84 14.69 16.64
C ASP A 373 -2.51 15.35 16.21
N TYR A 374 -2.15 16.42 16.91
CA TYR A 374 -0.94 17.19 16.67
C TYR A 374 0.36 16.44 16.94
N LYS A 375 0.37 15.45 17.85
CA LYS A 375 1.55 14.62 18.10
C LYS A 375 1.86 13.72 16.91
N GLY A 376 0.85 13.33 16.14
CA GLY A 376 1.06 12.64 14.87
C GLY A 376 1.55 13.61 13.80
N LEU A 377 0.92 14.78 13.67
CA LEU A 377 1.29 15.80 12.69
C LEU A 377 2.73 16.32 12.85
N SER A 378 3.31 16.31 14.05
CA SER A 378 4.71 16.71 14.25
C SER A 378 5.72 15.79 13.55
N ASN A 379 5.32 14.57 13.14
CA ASN A 379 6.17 13.67 12.35
C ASN A 379 6.09 13.95 10.84
N ILE A 380 5.25 14.92 10.41
CA ILE A 380 5.06 15.27 9.00
C ILE A 380 6.00 16.41 8.60
N GLY A 381 6.88 16.14 7.65
CA GLY A 381 7.85 17.10 7.12
C GLY A 381 7.31 18.01 6.03
N THR A 382 6.36 17.53 5.22
CA THR A 382 5.76 18.30 4.11
C THR A 382 4.32 18.71 4.39
N TRP A 383 4.00 19.99 4.23
CA TRP A 383 2.67 20.55 4.46
C TRP A 383 2.20 21.32 3.23
N PHE A 384 1.07 20.90 2.67
CA PHE A 384 0.34 21.57 1.61
C PHE A 384 -0.91 22.23 2.21
N ILE A 385 -0.90 23.56 2.32
CA ILE A 385 -1.96 24.31 2.98
C ILE A 385 -2.72 25.12 1.93
N GLY A 386 -3.92 24.66 1.62
CA GLY A 386 -4.87 25.39 0.79
C GLY A 386 -5.62 26.45 1.58
N ARG A 387 -6.57 27.11 0.92
CA ARG A 387 -7.43 28.11 1.57
C ARG A 387 -8.16 27.52 2.79
N LEU A 388 -8.18 28.28 3.90
CA LEU A 388 -8.95 28.00 5.12
C LEU A 388 -9.94 29.14 5.41
N GLN A 389 -11.05 28.83 6.09
CA GLN A 389 -12.20 29.72 6.20
C GLN A 389 -12.26 30.36 7.59
N THR A 390 -12.02 29.57 8.64
CA THR A 390 -12.15 30.03 10.01
C THR A 390 -10.81 30.46 10.59
N LYS A 391 -10.82 31.49 11.44
CA LYS A 391 -9.61 31.97 12.13
C LYS A 391 -9.00 30.87 13.02
N GLN A 392 -9.85 30.05 13.63
CA GLN A 392 -9.41 28.94 14.48
C GLN A 392 -8.63 27.87 13.70
N ASP A 393 -9.08 27.51 12.50
CA ASP A 393 -8.35 26.58 11.62
C ASP A 393 -6.98 27.15 11.26
N ILE A 394 -6.93 28.42 10.88
CA ILE A 394 -5.71 29.11 10.48
C ILE A 394 -4.70 29.18 11.64
N ASP A 395 -5.15 29.63 12.81
CA ASP A 395 -4.29 29.76 13.99
C ASP A 395 -3.69 28.39 14.37
N LYS A 396 -4.50 27.33 14.34
CA LYS A 396 -4.05 25.97 14.63
C LYS A 396 -3.07 25.41 13.61
N VAL A 397 -3.26 25.68 12.32
CA VAL A 397 -2.29 25.28 11.28
C VAL A 397 -0.97 26.02 11.46
N ILE A 398 -1.01 27.32 11.79
CA ILE A 398 0.21 28.11 12.03
C ILE A 398 0.94 27.62 13.28
N ASP A 399 0.23 27.29 14.36
CA ASP A 399 0.84 26.74 15.56
C ASP A 399 1.49 25.38 15.27
N GLY A 400 0.85 24.54 14.45
CA GLY A 400 1.43 23.30 13.91
C GLY A 400 2.71 23.54 13.10
N LEU A 401 2.70 24.49 12.17
CA LEU A 401 3.87 24.86 11.37
C LEU A 401 5.04 25.32 12.24
N ASN A 402 4.79 26.20 13.22
CA ASN A 402 5.81 26.74 14.11
C ASN A 402 6.42 25.67 15.03
N SER A 403 5.63 24.67 15.45
CA SER A 403 6.17 23.53 16.21
C SER A 403 7.07 22.61 15.39
N ALA A 404 6.95 22.65 14.06
CA ALA A 404 7.71 21.82 13.12
C ALA A 404 8.88 22.58 12.45
N SER A 405 9.29 23.74 12.99
CA SER A 405 10.38 24.58 12.44
C SER A 405 11.10 25.40 13.52
N ASP A 406 12.44 25.51 13.42
CA ASP A 406 13.28 26.34 14.30
C ASP A 406 13.17 27.86 14.03
N GLY A 407 12.33 28.27 13.07
CA GLY A 407 12.09 29.67 12.72
C GLY A 407 10.71 30.15 13.17
N ALA A 408 10.66 31.29 13.86
CA ALA A 408 9.40 31.96 14.18
C ALA A 408 8.85 32.65 12.93
N PHE A 409 7.85 32.04 12.27
CA PHE A 409 7.14 32.73 11.19
C PHE A 409 6.26 33.86 11.75
N ASN A 410 6.12 34.95 11.00
CA ASN A 410 5.18 36.00 11.36
C ASN A 410 3.74 35.50 11.20
N LYS A 411 3.08 35.18 12.32
CA LYS A 411 1.71 34.67 12.38
C LYS A 411 0.71 35.55 11.61
N GLN A 412 0.87 36.88 11.65
CA GLN A 412 -0.05 37.79 10.96
C GLN A 412 0.07 37.69 9.42
N GLU A 413 1.31 37.61 8.92
CA GLU A 413 1.59 37.51 7.48
C GLU A 413 1.10 36.18 6.91
N LEU A 414 1.38 35.06 7.59
CA LEU A 414 0.88 33.74 7.20
C LEU A 414 -0.65 33.66 7.24
N SER A 415 -1.28 34.17 8.30
CA SER A 415 -2.75 34.18 8.40
C SER A 415 -3.41 34.91 7.24
N SER A 416 -2.87 36.09 6.88
CA SER A 416 -3.39 36.87 5.75
C SER A 416 -3.17 36.17 4.41
N THR A 417 -2.03 35.51 4.23
CA THR A 417 -1.72 34.73 3.03
C THR A 417 -2.67 33.54 2.88
N ILE A 418 -2.86 32.75 3.94
CA ILE A 418 -3.75 31.57 3.93
C ILE A 418 -5.20 31.96 3.62
N SER A 419 -5.68 33.06 4.21
CA SER A 419 -7.05 33.54 4.02
C SER A 419 -7.33 33.98 2.57
N ASN A 420 -6.32 34.57 1.92
CA ASN A 420 -6.40 35.15 0.58
C ASN A 420 -5.96 34.18 -0.54
N LEU A 421 -5.60 32.94 -0.22
CA LEU A 421 -5.26 31.91 -1.20
C LEU A 421 -6.41 31.70 -2.19
N GLN A 422 -6.06 31.74 -3.48
CA GLN A 422 -7.00 31.40 -4.56
C GLN A 422 -7.32 29.90 -4.54
N LYS A 423 -8.42 29.53 -5.19
CA LYS A 423 -8.78 28.12 -5.40
C LYS A 423 -7.65 27.41 -6.15
N ARG A 424 -7.30 26.18 -5.76
CA ARG A 424 -6.19 25.39 -6.30
C ARG A 424 -4.79 25.98 -6.06
N ASN A 425 -4.67 26.98 -5.18
CA ASN A 425 -3.38 27.45 -4.72
C ASN A 425 -3.08 26.90 -3.32
N PHE A 426 -1.83 26.53 -3.12
CA PHE A 426 -1.34 25.96 -1.88
C PHE A 426 -0.07 26.64 -1.44
N ILE A 427 0.05 26.81 -0.13
CA ILE A 427 1.32 27.03 0.54
C ILE A 427 2.01 25.68 0.69
N LEU A 428 3.26 25.58 0.25
CA LEU A 428 4.15 24.45 0.44
C LEU A 428 5.18 24.80 1.51
N LYS A 429 5.15 24.07 2.63
CA LYS A 429 6.24 24.02 3.61
C LYS A 429 6.86 22.63 3.58
N ASN A 430 8.16 22.55 3.41
CA ASN A 430 8.91 21.31 3.43
C ASN A 430 10.07 21.47 4.42
N ILE A 431 10.29 20.50 5.31
CA ILE A 431 11.38 20.54 6.29
C ILE A 431 12.77 20.51 5.62
N ASN A 432 12.86 19.98 4.40
CA ASN A 432 14.11 19.91 3.63
C ASN A 432 14.37 21.21 2.84
N GLU A 433 13.49 22.21 2.93
CA GLU A 433 13.64 23.52 2.28
C GLU A 433 13.53 24.67 3.29
N ASP A 434 14.39 25.69 3.14
CA ASP A 434 14.43 26.82 4.08
C ASP A 434 13.25 27.79 3.95
N LYS A 435 12.52 27.77 2.82
CA LYS A 435 11.52 28.79 2.46
C LYS A 435 10.17 28.16 2.15
N ILE A 436 9.12 28.87 2.57
CA ILE A 436 7.75 28.59 2.17
C ILE A 436 7.54 29.04 0.72
N LYS A 437 6.88 28.19 -0.09
CA LYS A 437 6.51 28.48 -1.48
C LYS A 437 4.99 28.56 -1.62
N ILE A 438 4.51 29.31 -2.62
CA ILE A 438 3.09 29.34 -2.99
C ILE A 438 2.99 28.92 -4.44
N PHE A 439 2.14 27.95 -4.72
CA PHE A 439 1.97 27.41 -6.06
C PHE A 439 0.51 27.14 -6.38
N GLU A 440 0.19 27.16 -7.68
CA GLU A 440 -1.05 26.68 -8.27
C GLU A 440 -0.85 25.23 -8.67
N THR A 441 -1.74 24.32 -8.26
CA THR A 441 -1.64 22.89 -8.58
C THR A 441 -1.67 22.66 -10.08
N ARG A 442 -0.93 21.65 -10.54
CA ARG A 442 -0.99 21.23 -11.93
C ARG A 442 -2.38 20.72 -12.34
N TRP A 443 -2.64 20.70 -13.63
CA TRP A 443 -3.78 19.99 -14.20
C TRP A 443 -3.58 18.48 -14.01
N ALA A 444 -4.59 17.80 -13.48
CA ALA A 444 -4.57 16.36 -13.28
C ALA A 444 -4.64 15.62 -14.62
N LEU A 445 -3.93 14.50 -14.74
CA LEU A 445 -3.97 13.65 -15.94
C LEU A 445 -5.29 12.88 -16.03
N SER A 446 -5.83 12.51 -14.87
CA SER A 446 -7.12 11.86 -14.70
C SER A 446 -8.28 12.86 -14.82
N TYR A 447 -9.42 12.39 -15.31
CA TYR A 447 -10.64 13.20 -15.35
C TYR A 447 -11.27 13.29 -13.95
N LEU A 448 -11.42 14.51 -13.43
CA LEU A 448 -11.93 14.78 -12.09
C LEU A 448 -13.45 15.02 -12.14
N LYS A 449 -14.23 13.94 -12.27
CA LYS A 449 -15.70 13.97 -12.25
C LYS A 449 -16.25 14.29 -10.86
N GLY A 450 -15.60 13.77 -9.82
CA GLY A 450 -16.15 13.69 -8.46
C GLY A 450 -16.40 12.25 -8.05
N PRO A 451 -17.25 11.96 -7.05
CA PRO A 451 -17.46 10.61 -6.57
C PRO A 451 -18.10 9.70 -7.62
N ILE A 452 -17.51 8.53 -7.86
CA ILE A 452 -18.07 7.54 -8.79
C ILE A 452 -19.08 6.64 -8.05
N SER A 453 -20.25 6.43 -8.65
CA SER A 453 -21.30 5.58 -8.09
C SER A 453 -20.89 4.09 -8.08
N LYS A 454 -21.59 3.26 -7.28
CA LYS A 454 -21.37 1.81 -7.26
C LYS A 454 -21.46 1.16 -8.64
N ASP A 455 -22.43 1.58 -9.46
CA ASP A 455 -22.57 1.07 -10.83
C ASP A 455 -21.45 1.55 -11.75
N GLY A 456 -20.95 2.76 -11.54
CA GLY A 456 -19.74 3.26 -12.20
C GLY A 456 -18.51 2.44 -11.86
N ILE A 457 -18.28 2.13 -10.58
CA ILE A 457 -17.21 1.24 -10.13
C ILE A 457 -17.38 -0.15 -10.76
N LYS A 458 -18.61 -0.67 -10.80
CA LYS A 458 -18.95 -1.95 -11.43
C LYS A 458 -18.47 -2.04 -12.87
N LYS A 459 -18.69 -0.95 -13.62
CA LYS A 459 -18.29 -0.81 -15.02
C LYS A 459 -16.77 -0.70 -15.16
N LEU A 460 -16.09 0.03 -14.27
CA LEU A 460 -14.63 0.17 -14.31
C LEU A 460 -13.89 -1.13 -13.97
N MET A 461 -14.48 -1.97 -13.11
CA MET A 461 -13.85 -3.18 -12.58
C MET A 461 -14.37 -4.47 -13.21
N SER A 462 -15.13 -4.42 -14.32
CA SER A 462 -15.75 -5.60 -14.94
C SER A 462 -14.73 -6.71 -15.22
N ASP A 463 -13.58 -6.34 -15.77
CA ASP A 463 -12.58 -7.28 -16.28
C ASP A 463 -11.82 -7.98 -15.14
N LYS A 464 -11.55 -7.24 -14.06
CA LYS A 464 -10.85 -7.75 -12.87
C LYS A 464 -11.75 -8.54 -11.93
N ARG A 465 -13.07 -8.40 -12.08
CA ARG A 465 -14.05 -9.16 -11.29
C ARG A 465 -14.29 -10.56 -11.83
N THR A 466 -14.17 -10.76 -13.15
CA THR A 466 -14.38 -12.06 -13.79
C THR A 466 -13.17 -12.98 -13.63
N SER A 467 -11.95 -12.44 -13.55
CA SER A 467 -10.72 -13.21 -13.30
C SER A 467 -10.62 -13.80 -11.89
N ASN A 468 -11.27 -13.21 -10.89
CA ASN A 468 -11.23 -13.65 -9.49
C ASN A 468 -12.26 -14.73 -9.12
N LYS A 469 -12.99 -15.29 -10.09
CA LYS A 469 -13.70 -16.55 -9.85
C LYS A 469 -12.65 -17.66 -9.89
N SER A 470 -12.25 -18.13 -8.72
CA SER A 470 -11.51 -19.38 -8.56
C SER A 470 -12.11 -20.45 -9.48
N PRO A 471 -11.30 -21.28 -10.17
CA PRO A 471 -11.84 -22.39 -10.92
C PRO A 471 -12.70 -23.19 -9.95
N LYS A 472 -14.00 -23.31 -10.24
CA LYS A 472 -14.83 -24.33 -9.61
C LYS A 472 -14.04 -25.61 -9.81
N LYS A 473 -13.60 -26.25 -8.71
CA LYS A 473 -13.13 -27.63 -8.77
C LYS A 473 -14.19 -28.37 -9.57
N GLU A 474 -13.83 -28.81 -10.77
CA GLU A 474 -14.67 -29.70 -11.54
C GLU A 474 -14.94 -30.88 -10.61
N GLU A 475 -16.21 -31.07 -10.26
CA GLU A 475 -16.68 -32.29 -9.63
C GLU A 475 -16.24 -33.42 -10.56
N GLN A 476 -15.12 -34.06 -10.20
CA GLN A 476 -14.74 -35.31 -10.81
C GLN A 476 -15.90 -36.25 -10.55
N THR A 477 -16.50 -36.70 -11.65
CA THR A 477 -17.60 -37.64 -11.72
C THR A 477 -17.46 -38.72 -10.66
N GLU A 478 -18.36 -38.68 -9.68
CA GLU A 478 -18.50 -39.67 -8.63
C GLU A 478 -18.58 -41.08 -9.23
N ASN A 479 -17.68 -41.96 -8.81
CA ASN A 479 -17.85 -43.40 -9.02
C ASN A 479 -19.05 -43.90 -8.20
N PHE A 480 -19.93 -44.62 -8.87
CA PHE A 480 -21.24 -45.06 -8.39
C PHE A 480 -21.24 -45.82 -7.04
N ILE A 481 -22.31 -45.56 -6.29
CA ILE A 481 -22.68 -46.08 -4.96
C ILE A 481 -23.00 -47.59 -5.02
N ASP A 482 -22.43 -48.38 -4.11
CA ASP A 482 -22.90 -49.73 -3.78
C ASP A 482 -23.22 -49.85 -2.27
N VAL A 483 -24.50 -49.61 -1.93
CA VAL A 483 -25.03 -49.61 -0.55
C VAL A 483 -24.97 -51.01 0.11
N GLN A 484 -24.61 -52.06 -0.63
CA GLN A 484 -24.60 -53.44 -0.11
C GLN A 484 -23.30 -53.85 0.61
N LYS A 485 -22.26 -52.99 0.64
CA LYS A 485 -20.94 -53.32 1.18
C LYS A 485 -20.59 -52.74 2.57
N GLY A 486 -21.48 -51.95 3.17
CA GLY A 486 -21.23 -51.39 4.51
C GLY A 486 -21.25 -52.47 5.59
N VAL A 487 -20.10 -52.78 6.19
CA VAL A 487 -19.97 -53.79 7.26
C VAL A 487 -19.97 -53.09 8.62
N SER A 488 -20.30 -53.83 9.68
CA SER A 488 -20.02 -53.38 11.05
C SER A 488 -18.53 -53.09 11.22
N LYS A 489 -18.19 -52.09 12.03
CA LYS A 489 -16.82 -51.61 12.23
C LYS A 489 -15.80 -52.77 12.31
N PRO A 490 -14.80 -52.81 11.42
CA PRO A 490 -13.78 -53.86 11.46
C PRO A 490 -12.99 -53.77 12.77
N LEU A 491 -12.71 -54.91 13.37
CA LEU A 491 -11.91 -54.96 14.60
C LEU A 491 -10.44 -54.74 14.24
N ILE A 492 -9.88 -53.64 14.71
CA ILE A 492 -8.48 -53.28 14.48
C ILE A 492 -7.65 -53.85 15.63
N VAL A 493 -6.74 -54.78 15.32
CA VAL A 493 -5.85 -55.42 16.30
C VAL A 493 -4.49 -54.74 16.43
N SER A 494 -4.16 -53.83 15.52
CA SER A 494 -2.97 -53.00 15.58
C SER A 494 -3.16 -51.77 16.48
N ASN A 495 -2.06 -51.15 16.89
CA ASN A 495 -2.09 -49.94 17.72
C ASN A 495 -2.29 -48.63 16.92
N ILE A 496 -2.83 -48.73 15.71
CA ILE A 496 -3.09 -47.55 14.86
C ILE A 496 -4.22 -46.71 15.44
N LYS A 497 -4.02 -45.39 15.50
CA LYS A 497 -5.06 -44.47 15.96
C LYS A 497 -6.10 -44.24 14.88
N GLU A 498 -7.35 -44.18 15.27
CA GLU A 498 -8.47 -43.91 14.37
C GLU A 498 -8.92 -42.46 14.47
N LYS A 499 -9.25 -41.87 13.32
CA LYS A 499 -9.80 -40.53 13.16
C LYS A 499 -11.02 -40.58 12.24
N TYR A 500 -11.94 -39.64 12.41
CA TYR A 500 -13.19 -39.61 11.66
C TYR A 500 -13.42 -38.23 11.04
N LYS A 501 -13.91 -38.21 9.80
CA LYS A 501 -14.33 -37.00 9.10
C LYS A 501 -15.74 -37.20 8.57
N TYR A 502 -16.68 -36.43 9.12
CA TYR A 502 -18.07 -36.40 8.66
C TYR A 502 -18.30 -35.11 7.86
N ILE A 503 -18.88 -35.25 6.67
CA ILE A 503 -19.13 -34.16 5.73
C ILE A 503 -20.61 -33.76 5.77
N SER A 504 -21.51 -34.69 6.14
CA SER A 504 -22.95 -34.49 6.15
C SER A 504 -23.58 -34.59 7.55
N GLN A 505 -24.89 -34.34 7.60
CA GLN A 505 -25.76 -34.63 8.76
C GLN A 505 -26.76 -35.74 8.42
N ASN A 506 -26.29 -36.80 7.75
CA ASN A 506 -27.13 -37.93 7.36
C ASN A 506 -27.55 -38.80 8.56
N SER A 507 -28.60 -39.61 8.34
CA SER A 507 -29.09 -40.58 9.33
C SER A 507 -28.23 -41.84 9.44
N ALA A 508 -27.40 -42.11 8.43
CA ALA A 508 -26.40 -43.16 8.37
C ALA A 508 -25.16 -42.64 7.62
N TYR A 509 -23.97 -43.03 8.08
CA TYR A 509 -22.69 -42.59 7.52
C TYR A 509 -21.96 -43.79 6.92
N TYR A 510 -21.43 -43.66 5.69
CA TYR A 510 -20.63 -44.71 5.05
C TYR A 510 -19.18 -44.24 4.99
N MET A 511 -18.31 -44.92 5.72
CA MET A 511 -16.96 -44.46 6.04
C MET A 511 -15.93 -45.23 5.21
N GLN A 512 -15.25 -44.51 4.32
CA GLN A 512 -14.13 -45.00 3.54
C GLN A 512 -12.82 -44.90 4.31
N PRO A 513 -11.99 -45.95 4.31
CA PRO A 513 -10.70 -45.91 4.97
C PRO A 513 -9.71 -45.14 4.12
N ASN A 514 -8.99 -44.26 4.79
CA ASN A 514 -7.88 -43.52 4.22
C ASN A 514 -6.70 -43.62 5.20
N LEU A 515 -5.50 -43.69 4.66
CA LEU A 515 -4.29 -43.61 5.44
C LEU A 515 -3.91 -42.15 5.64
N LEU A 516 -3.91 -41.70 6.89
CA LEU A 516 -3.42 -40.38 7.28
C LEU A 516 -1.97 -40.50 7.73
N ILE A 517 -1.06 -39.87 7.01
CA ILE A 517 0.37 -39.87 7.36
C ILE A 517 0.83 -38.43 7.57
N SER A 518 1.45 -38.16 8.71
CA SER A 518 2.03 -36.85 9.01
C SER A 518 3.47 -36.97 9.50
N CYS A 519 4.29 -35.95 9.24
CA CYS A 519 5.65 -35.85 9.77
C CYS A 519 6.09 -34.40 9.93
N THR A 520 7.12 -34.17 10.73
CA THR A 520 7.84 -32.90 10.78
C THR A 520 9.13 -33.03 9.97
N THR A 521 9.34 -32.12 9.03
CA THR A 521 10.57 -32.01 8.25
C THR A 521 11.31 -30.74 8.65
N HIS A 522 12.59 -30.89 8.99
CA HIS A 522 13.45 -29.79 9.40
C HIS A 522 14.48 -29.49 8.31
N TYR A 523 14.51 -28.24 7.86
CA TYR A 523 15.48 -27.76 6.88
C TYR A 523 16.48 -26.85 7.57
N VAL A 524 17.74 -27.30 7.65
CA VAL A 524 18.82 -26.55 8.29
C VAL A 524 19.97 -26.26 7.33
N ASN A 525 20.36 -25.00 7.25
CA ASN A 525 21.61 -24.57 6.62
C ASN A 525 22.20 -23.36 7.35
N SER A 526 23.20 -23.60 8.20
CA SER A 526 23.84 -22.57 9.04
C SER A 526 24.52 -21.46 8.24
N THR A 527 25.11 -21.77 7.08
CA THR A 527 25.77 -20.75 6.24
C THR A 527 24.79 -19.77 5.61
N LYS A 528 23.51 -20.14 5.52
CA LYS A 528 22.45 -19.33 4.93
C LYS A 528 21.41 -18.87 5.96
N SER A 529 21.66 -19.10 7.24
CA SER A 529 20.73 -18.80 8.34
C SER A 529 19.34 -19.41 8.13
N ILE A 530 19.31 -20.69 7.73
CA ILE A 530 18.08 -21.44 7.48
C ILE A 530 17.88 -22.45 8.60
N ASP A 531 16.73 -22.37 9.24
CA ASP A 531 16.28 -23.21 10.35
C ASP A 531 14.74 -23.20 10.35
N LEU A 532 14.15 -24.08 9.54
CA LEU A 532 12.71 -24.12 9.29
C LEU A 532 12.16 -25.53 9.57
N GLU A 533 11.17 -25.61 10.44
CA GLU A 533 10.37 -26.82 10.65
C GLU A 533 9.03 -26.71 9.90
N GLU A 534 8.71 -27.71 9.09
CA GLU A 534 7.47 -27.79 8.34
C GLU A 534 6.73 -29.07 8.72
N GLN A 535 5.44 -28.94 9.05
CA GLN A 535 4.57 -30.10 9.25
C GLN A 535 3.89 -30.47 7.95
N LEU A 536 4.13 -31.70 7.51
CA LEU A 536 3.50 -32.29 6.33
C LEU A 536 2.44 -33.27 6.78
N SER A 537 1.26 -33.21 6.18
CA SER A 537 0.14 -34.11 6.44
C SER A 537 -0.50 -34.51 5.11
N TYR A 538 -0.63 -35.81 4.89
CA TYR A 538 -1.15 -36.37 3.66
C TYR A 538 -2.21 -37.42 3.94
N LYS A 539 -3.19 -37.51 3.03
CA LYS A 539 -4.19 -38.57 2.99
C LYS A 539 -3.97 -39.43 1.75
N ILE A 540 -4.10 -40.74 1.89
CA ILE A 540 -4.06 -41.69 0.78
C ILE A 540 -5.26 -42.63 0.90
N TYR A 541 -6.05 -42.78 -0.15
CA TYR A 541 -7.15 -43.74 -0.17
C TYR A 541 -6.63 -45.17 -0.10
N ILE A 542 -7.29 -46.03 0.68
CA ILE A 542 -6.96 -47.44 0.79
C ILE A 542 -8.22 -48.29 0.72
N ASP A 543 -8.09 -49.53 0.26
CA ASP A 543 -9.16 -50.54 0.20
C ASP A 543 -8.64 -51.94 0.53
N GLU A 544 -9.52 -52.94 0.61
CA GLU A 544 -9.17 -54.35 0.88
C GLU A 544 -8.08 -54.89 -0.07
N ASN A 545 -8.04 -54.43 -1.31
CA ASN A 545 -7.12 -54.92 -2.36
C ASN A 545 -5.77 -54.19 -2.35
N THR A 546 -5.62 -53.15 -1.53
CA THR A 546 -4.41 -52.34 -1.46
C THR A 546 -3.28 -53.15 -0.81
N LYS A 547 -2.26 -53.51 -1.61
CA LYS A 547 -1.11 -54.31 -1.16
C LYS A 547 0.11 -53.47 -0.81
N GLU A 548 0.31 -52.36 -1.53
CA GLU A 548 1.42 -51.42 -1.35
C GLU A 548 0.88 -50.00 -1.46
N ILE A 549 1.45 -49.06 -0.72
CA ILE A 549 1.04 -47.65 -0.74
C ILE A 549 1.79 -46.91 -1.86
N ASN A 550 1.03 -46.30 -2.77
CA ASN A 550 1.57 -45.36 -3.75
C ASN A 550 1.55 -43.94 -3.18
N PHE A 551 2.71 -43.45 -2.71
CA PHE A 551 2.81 -42.11 -2.14
C PHE A 551 2.60 -40.99 -3.17
N ASP A 552 2.63 -41.27 -4.47
CA ASP A 552 2.36 -40.25 -5.51
C ASP A 552 0.86 -39.94 -5.66
N GLU A 553 -0.02 -40.80 -5.14
CA GLU A 553 -1.48 -40.58 -5.10
C GLU A 553 -1.93 -39.84 -3.83
N LYS A 554 -0.99 -39.22 -3.11
CA LYS A 554 -1.27 -38.48 -1.88
C LYS A 554 -2.10 -37.22 -2.15
N GLU A 555 -3.05 -36.97 -1.26
CA GLU A 555 -3.76 -35.70 -1.13
C GLU A 555 -3.16 -34.89 0.02
N GLU A 556 -2.81 -33.63 -0.22
CA GLU A 556 -2.34 -32.72 0.82
C GLU A 556 -3.48 -32.27 1.73
N LEU A 557 -3.29 -32.41 3.04
CA LEU A 557 -4.23 -31.96 4.05
C LEU A 557 -3.69 -30.70 4.73
N LEU A 558 -4.36 -29.57 4.52
CA LEU A 558 -4.04 -28.30 5.16
C LEU A 558 -5.05 -28.02 6.27
N ASN A 559 -4.59 -28.05 7.53
CA ASN A 559 -5.34 -27.61 8.71
C ASN A 559 -6.73 -28.27 8.89
N GLU A 560 -6.88 -29.55 8.58
CA GLU A 560 -8.14 -30.27 8.83
C GLU A 560 -8.23 -30.80 10.27
N ILE A 561 -9.40 -30.63 10.88
CA ILE A 561 -9.73 -31.18 12.20
C ILE A 561 -10.48 -32.49 12.00
N PHE A 562 -10.06 -33.52 12.74
CA PHE A 562 -10.70 -34.83 12.72
C PHE A 562 -11.31 -35.15 14.08
N ASP A 563 -12.48 -35.80 14.07
CA ASP A 563 -13.09 -36.35 15.27
C ASP A 563 -12.28 -37.56 15.75
N GLU A 564 -12.13 -37.71 17.07
CA GLU A 564 -11.46 -38.89 17.68
C GLU A 564 -12.46 -40.00 18.02
N LYS A 565 -13.77 -39.75 17.87
CA LYS A 565 -14.83 -40.68 18.24
C LYS A 565 -15.77 -40.94 17.07
N ASP A 566 -16.17 -42.21 16.96
CA ASP A 566 -17.19 -42.67 16.02
C ASP A 566 -18.58 -42.12 16.41
N LYS A 567 -19.42 -41.82 15.40
CA LYS A 567 -20.83 -41.46 15.55
C LYS A 567 -21.70 -42.72 15.48
N PRO A 568 -22.88 -42.72 16.12
CA PRO A 568 -23.87 -43.78 15.91
C PRO A 568 -24.28 -43.87 14.43
N ASN A 569 -24.59 -45.09 13.96
CA ASN A 569 -25.00 -45.39 12.58
C ASN A 569 -23.91 -45.20 11.50
N SER A 570 -22.64 -45.35 11.88
CA SER A 570 -21.52 -45.46 10.92
C SER A 570 -21.35 -46.90 10.42
N PHE A 571 -21.27 -47.06 9.10
CA PHE A 571 -20.95 -48.29 8.38
C PHE A 571 -19.59 -48.13 7.71
N TYR A 572 -18.83 -49.21 7.63
CA TYR A 572 -17.42 -49.16 7.25
C TYR A 572 -17.14 -50.00 6.02
N TYR A 573 -16.27 -49.48 5.15
CA TYR A 573 -15.66 -50.28 4.10
C TYR A 573 -14.48 -51.09 4.66
N GLU A 574 -14.13 -52.17 3.96
CA GLU A 574 -13.06 -53.07 4.37
C GLU A 574 -11.68 -52.42 4.25
N ILE A 575 -10.76 -52.82 5.14
CA ILE A 575 -9.40 -52.32 5.21
C ILE A 575 -8.40 -53.39 4.76
N PRO A 576 -7.27 -52.98 4.17
CA PRO A 576 -6.25 -53.94 3.75
C PRO A 576 -5.56 -54.61 4.94
N ALA A 577 -5.07 -55.84 4.70
CA ALA A 577 -4.51 -56.70 5.75
C ALA A 577 -3.29 -56.09 6.48
N PHE A 578 -2.49 -55.27 5.80
CA PHE A 578 -1.28 -54.68 6.39
C PHE A 578 -1.57 -53.68 7.52
N ILE A 579 -2.76 -53.05 7.52
CA ILE A 579 -3.19 -52.13 8.58
C ILE A 579 -3.30 -52.85 9.93
N GLN A 580 -3.54 -54.17 9.90
CA GLN A 580 -3.68 -55.01 11.09
C GLN A 580 -2.32 -55.46 11.67
N ASN A 581 -1.20 -55.14 11.02
CA ASN A 581 0.13 -55.62 11.41
C ASN A 581 1.06 -54.47 11.81
N ASP A 582 1.33 -54.33 13.12
CA ASP A 582 2.25 -53.31 13.68
C ASP A 582 3.65 -53.31 13.05
N ARG A 583 4.15 -54.47 12.57
CA ARG A 583 5.46 -54.55 11.89
C ARG A 583 5.43 -53.92 10.51
N GLU A 584 4.33 -54.09 9.78
CA GLU A 584 4.14 -53.53 8.44
C GLU A 584 3.88 -52.02 8.51
N LEU A 585 3.12 -51.57 9.53
CA LEU A 585 2.97 -50.14 9.81
C LEU A 585 4.32 -49.44 10.09
N LYS A 586 5.21 -50.07 10.86
CA LYS A 586 6.58 -49.54 11.09
C LYS A 586 7.45 -49.54 9.83
N ALA A 587 7.27 -50.52 8.94
CA ALA A 587 7.96 -50.51 7.64
C ALA A 587 7.47 -49.34 6.79
N LEU A 588 6.16 -49.09 6.79
CA LEU A 588 5.53 -47.99 6.08
C LEU A 588 5.98 -46.61 6.59
N GLU A 589 6.18 -46.43 7.90
CA GLU A 589 6.78 -45.21 8.46
C GLU A 589 8.17 -44.93 7.87
N LYS A 590 8.98 -45.98 7.70
CA LYS A 590 10.33 -45.88 7.13
C LYS A 590 10.28 -45.58 5.63
N ASP A 591 9.39 -46.25 4.90
CA ASP A 591 9.23 -46.04 3.46
C ASP A 591 8.73 -44.61 3.18
N PHE A 592 7.82 -44.10 4.01
CA PHE A 592 7.38 -42.71 3.96
C PHE A 592 8.52 -41.72 4.29
N ALA A 593 9.33 -42.00 5.32
CA ALA A 593 10.51 -41.18 5.62
C ALA A 593 11.47 -41.09 4.42
N ASP A 594 11.71 -42.22 3.75
CA ASP A 594 12.54 -42.29 2.55
C ASP A 594 11.92 -41.57 1.34
N TYR A 595 10.60 -41.61 1.21
CA TYR A 595 9.86 -40.85 0.21
C TYR A 595 10.00 -39.33 0.42
N ILE A 596 9.77 -38.85 1.65
CA ILE A 596 9.95 -37.43 2.03
C ILE A 596 11.40 -36.99 1.81
N TYR A 597 12.39 -37.79 2.21
CA TYR A 597 13.79 -37.49 1.97
C TYR A 597 14.14 -37.30 0.47
N ARG A 598 13.49 -38.05 -0.43
CA ARG A 598 13.75 -37.97 -1.88
C ARG A 598 13.03 -36.81 -2.56
N ASN A 599 11.80 -36.51 -2.12
CA ASN A 599 10.88 -35.62 -2.82
C ASN A 599 10.73 -34.24 -2.16
N SER A 600 11.00 -34.12 -0.86
CA SER A 600 10.91 -32.85 -0.16
C SER A 600 12.15 -32.00 -0.39
N LYS A 601 11.92 -30.75 -0.78
CA LYS A 601 12.95 -29.74 -1.00
C LYS A 601 12.41 -28.38 -0.58
N LEU A 602 13.20 -27.63 0.16
CA LEU A 602 12.95 -26.21 0.37
C LEU A 602 13.53 -25.45 -0.82
N THR A 603 12.66 -24.80 -1.59
CA THR A 603 13.05 -23.95 -2.73
C THR A 603 13.33 -22.54 -2.23
N LEU A 604 14.52 -22.04 -2.54
CA LEU A 604 14.97 -20.69 -2.28
C LEU A 604 15.41 -20.05 -3.59
N TYR A 605 15.55 -18.74 -3.56
CA TYR A 605 15.92 -17.96 -4.72
C TYR A 605 17.23 -17.21 -4.43
N LYS A 606 18.07 -17.02 -5.43
CA LYS A 606 19.27 -16.20 -5.31
C LYS A 606 19.47 -15.32 -6.52
N ASN A 607 20.15 -14.19 -6.30
CA ASN A 607 20.67 -13.33 -7.35
C ASN A 607 22.16 -13.12 -7.10
N GLU A 608 23.00 -13.69 -7.96
CA GLU A 608 24.47 -13.66 -7.80
C GLU A 608 25.02 -12.24 -7.92
N SER A 609 24.51 -11.45 -8.87
CA SER A 609 24.95 -10.08 -9.15
C SER A 609 24.79 -9.15 -7.94
N LEU A 610 23.70 -9.30 -7.18
CA LEU A 610 23.43 -8.53 -5.96
C LEU A 610 23.86 -9.25 -4.68
N LYS A 611 24.30 -10.50 -4.77
CA LYS A 611 24.62 -11.38 -3.63
C LYS A 611 23.46 -11.51 -2.64
N LEU A 612 22.24 -11.59 -3.18
CA LEU A 612 21.02 -11.75 -2.39
C LEU A 612 20.56 -13.21 -2.44
N THR A 613 20.01 -13.69 -1.33
CA THR A 613 19.35 -15.00 -1.21
C THR A 613 18.03 -14.81 -0.48
N SER A 614 17.01 -15.56 -0.88
CA SER A 614 15.67 -15.47 -0.31
C SER A 614 15.65 -15.92 1.14
N LYS A 615 14.74 -15.35 1.92
CA LYS A 615 14.47 -15.78 3.30
C LYS A 615 13.72 -17.12 3.30
N GLN A 616 13.67 -17.77 4.46
CA GLN A 616 13.13 -19.13 4.64
C GLN A 616 11.67 -19.30 4.17
N ASN A 617 10.85 -18.23 4.25
CA ASN A 617 9.44 -18.21 3.86
C ASN A 617 9.13 -17.14 2.81
N GLU A 618 10.12 -16.73 2.02
CA GLU A 618 9.96 -15.70 1.00
C GLU A 618 9.62 -16.35 -0.35
N ASN A 619 8.45 -16.03 -0.89
CA ASN A 619 8.05 -16.50 -2.21
C ASN A 619 8.85 -15.76 -3.31
N LEU A 620 8.75 -16.24 -4.55
CA LEU A 620 9.48 -15.67 -5.69
C LEU A 620 9.15 -14.18 -5.92
N ASN A 621 7.89 -13.79 -5.75
CA ASN A 621 7.44 -12.43 -6.02
C ASN A 621 7.97 -11.46 -4.97
N ASP A 622 7.88 -11.81 -3.68
CA ASP A 622 8.45 -11.04 -2.58
C ASP A 622 9.98 -10.90 -2.74
N PHE A 623 10.67 -11.96 -3.20
CA PHE A 623 12.10 -11.90 -3.50
C PHE A 623 12.43 -10.96 -4.66
N LYS A 624 11.63 -10.99 -5.75
CA LYS A 624 11.77 -10.04 -6.87
C LYS A 624 11.55 -8.59 -6.44
N ILE A 625 10.54 -8.34 -5.62
CA ILE A 625 10.27 -7.01 -5.04
C ILE A 625 11.49 -6.54 -4.23
N ARG A 626 12.07 -7.42 -3.40
CA ARG A 626 13.27 -7.08 -2.63
C ARG A 626 14.50 -6.81 -3.50
N ILE A 627 14.64 -7.51 -4.64
CA ILE A 627 15.65 -7.19 -5.65
C ILE A 627 15.41 -5.80 -6.23
N GLN A 628 14.18 -5.49 -6.65
CA GLN A 628 13.81 -4.19 -7.20
C GLN A 628 14.11 -3.06 -6.22
N ASP A 629 13.76 -3.23 -4.94
CA ASP A 629 14.08 -2.29 -3.86
C ASP A 629 15.59 -2.01 -3.79
N ARG A 630 16.41 -3.06 -3.86
CA ARG A 630 17.87 -2.93 -3.79
C ARG A 630 18.46 -2.23 -5.02
N LEU A 631 17.85 -2.42 -6.19
CA LEU A 631 18.21 -1.71 -7.41
C LEU A 631 17.84 -0.23 -7.32
N ASN A 632 16.63 0.07 -6.84
CA ASN A 632 16.16 1.44 -6.62
C ASN A 632 17.05 2.22 -5.64
N GLU A 633 17.53 1.58 -4.57
CA GLU A 633 18.51 2.18 -3.65
C GLU A 633 19.85 2.49 -4.33
N LYS A 634 20.35 1.58 -5.18
CA LYS A 634 21.57 1.83 -5.95
C LYS A 634 21.38 2.97 -6.94
N ILE A 635 20.24 3.03 -7.62
CA ILE A 635 19.87 4.14 -8.51
C ILE A 635 19.89 5.45 -7.73
N ASP A 636 19.26 5.52 -6.55
CA ASP A 636 19.26 6.73 -5.72
C ASP A 636 20.66 7.16 -5.30
N LEU A 637 21.51 6.22 -4.89
CA LEU A 637 22.88 6.51 -4.52
C LEU A 637 23.70 7.05 -5.70
N GLU A 638 23.58 6.47 -6.90
CA GLU A 638 24.28 6.97 -8.09
C GLU A 638 23.73 8.32 -8.56
N ILE A 639 22.42 8.53 -8.48
CA ILE A 639 21.78 9.83 -8.77
C ILE A 639 22.27 10.89 -7.78
N GLU A 640 22.42 10.60 -6.49
CA GLU A 640 22.96 11.56 -5.50
C GLU A 640 24.46 11.86 -5.76
N LYS A 641 25.28 10.88 -6.12
CA LYS A 641 26.67 11.15 -6.56
C LYS A 641 26.72 12.03 -7.80
N LEU A 642 25.84 11.76 -8.77
CA LEU A 642 25.71 12.56 -9.97
C LEU A 642 25.25 13.98 -9.63
N LYS A 643 24.33 14.13 -8.67
CA LYS A 643 23.91 15.43 -8.15
C LYS A 643 25.11 16.21 -7.62
N GLU A 644 25.89 15.63 -6.71
CA GLU A 644 27.05 16.31 -6.13
C GLU A 644 28.08 16.75 -7.18
N LYS A 645 28.31 15.92 -8.20
CA LYS A 645 29.22 16.21 -9.30
C LYS A 645 28.75 17.41 -10.13
N PHE A 646 27.49 17.44 -10.54
CA PHE A 646 26.94 18.48 -11.41
C PHE A 646 26.57 19.78 -10.66
N LYS A 647 26.41 19.73 -9.33
CA LYS A 647 26.04 20.87 -8.49
C LYS A 647 27.03 22.03 -8.59
N LYS A 648 28.34 21.74 -8.65
CA LYS A 648 29.39 22.77 -8.74
C LYS A 648 29.34 23.52 -10.08
N ASP A 649 29.17 22.77 -11.17
CA ASP A 649 29.11 23.32 -12.53
C ASP A 649 27.86 24.19 -12.69
N ASN A 650 26.69 23.69 -12.25
CA ASN A 650 25.46 24.47 -12.29
C ASN A 650 25.56 25.74 -11.45
N PHE A 651 26.09 25.66 -10.22
CA PHE A 651 26.26 26.83 -9.37
C PHE A 651 27.16 27.90 -10.00
N SER A 652 28.24 27.49 -10.69
CA SER A 652 29.10 28.42 -11.42
C SER A 652 28.36 29.13 -12.55
N ILE A 653 27.57 28.40 -13.33
CA ILE A 653 26.76 28.95 -14.41
C ILE A 653 25.69 29.91 -13.87
N GLU A 654 24.97 29.52 -12.82
CA GLU A 654 23.93 30.36 -12.19
C GLU A 654 24.50 31.67 -11.62
N GLN A 655 25.66 31.62 -10.94
CA GLN A 655 26.31 32.83 -10.45
C GLN A 655 26.74 33.76 -11.57
N LYS A 656 27.23 33.24 -12.70
CA LYS A 656 27.62 34.05 -13.87
C LYS A 656 26.39 34.67 -14.52
N LEU A 657 25.34 33.88 -14.73
CA LEU A 657 24.07 34.36 -15.27
C LEU A 657 23.47 35.46 -14.40
N SER A 658 23.40 35.28 -13.08
CA SER A 658 22.90 36.31 -12.16
C SER A 658 23.68 37.62 -12.28
N LYS A 659 25.02 37.57 -12.30
CA LYS A 659 25.85 38.78 -12.48
C LYS A 659 25.63 39.46 -13.84
N LEU A 660 25.44 38.67 -14.90
CA LEU A 660 25.21 39.20 -16.25
C LEU A 660 23.81 39.80 -16.38
N PHE A 661 22.80 39.24 -15.73
CA PHE A 661 21.46 39.83 -15.67
C PHE A 661 21.47 41.16 -14.91
N ASP A 662 22.13 41.22 -13.74
CA ASP A 662 22.29 42.47 -13.00
C ASP A 662 23.03 43.54 -13.84
N LYS A 663 24.01 43.12 -14.63
CA LYS A 663 24.76 44.01 -15.53
C LYS A 663 23.88 44.49 -16.69
N LEU A 664 23.14 43.58 -17.32
CA LEU A 664 22.23 43.89 -18.42
C LEU A 664 21.13 44.86 -17.98
N GLU A 665 20.57 44.67 -16.78
CA GLU A 665 19.54 45.55 -16.23
C GLU A 665 20.09 46.99 -16.06
N LYS A 666 21.31 47.13 -15.53
CA LYS A 666 21.99 48.44 -15.41
C LYS A 666 22.25 49.09 -16.76
N GLU A 667 22.79 48.34 -17.71
CA GLU A 667 23.09 48.84 -19.06
C GLU A 667 21.81 49.25 -19.82
N GLN A 668 20.70 48.51 -19.64
CA GLN A 668 19.40 48.85 -20.20
C GLN A 668 18.81 50.13 -19.57
N MET A 669 19.00 50.36 -18.27
CA MET A 669 18.56 51.60 -17.60
C MET A 669 19.38 52.82 -18.07
N GLU A 670 20.67 52.65 -18.36
CA GLU A 670 21.56 53.73 -18.83
C GLU A 670 21.31 54.09 -20.31
N ALA A 671 20.99 53.10 -21.17
CA ALA A 671 20.84 53.23 -22.62
C ALA A 671 19.55 53.94 -23.09
N SER A 672 18.99 54.87 -22.31
CA SER A 672 17.72 55.60 -22.50
C SER A 672 17.36 56.04 -23.94
N SER A 673 16.86 55.10 -24.75
CA SER A 673 15.95 55.25 -25.89
C SER A 673 15.89 53.94 -26.67
N VAL A 674 14.92 53.11 -26.30
CA VAL A 674 14.14 52.18 -27.14
C VAL A 674 13.54 51.17 -26.17
N ALA A 675 12.21 51.09 -26.16
CA ALA A 675 11.48 50.02 -25.51
C ALA A 675 11.82 48.68 -26.19
N THR A 676 12.89 48.02 -25.76
CA THR A 676 13.10 46.60 -26.04
C THR A 676 12.36 45.80 -24.96
N ASN A 677 11.21 45.25 -25.34
CA ASN A 677 10.52 44.21 -24.60
C ASN A 677 11.35 42.92 -24.60
N SER A 678 12.45 42.89 -23.86
CA SER A 678 13.19 41.67 -23.55
C SER A 678 12.96 41.37 -22.07
N ILE A 679 11.77 40.87 -21.77
CA ILE A 679 11.46 40.29 -20.47
C ILE A 679 12.29 39.02 -20.37
N ILE A 680 13.43 39.11 -19.71
CA ILE A 680 14.27 37.97 -19.44
C ILE A 680 13.63 37.22 -18.28
N SER A 681 12.97 36.13 -18.63
CA SER A 681 12.35 35.22 -17.69
C SER A 681 13.43 34.48 -16.87
N ILE A 682 13.55 34.82 -15.59
CA ILE A 682 14.19 33.94 -14.61
C ILE A 682 13.21 32.81 -14.31
N GLY A 683 13.12 31.84 -15.24
CA GLY A 683 12.49 30.56 -14.96
C GLY A 683 13.37 29.75 -14.02
N THR A 684 12.78 29.00 -13.10
CA THR A 684 13.49 28.00 -12.29
C THR A 684 14.22 27.05 -13.21
N SER A 685 15.54 26.95 -13.06
CA SER A 685 16.33 25.95 -13.76
C SER A 685 15.98 24.57 -13.19
N ILE A 686 15.81 23.58 -14.08
CA ILE A 686 15.61 22.16 -13.74
C ILE A 686 16.70 21.68 -12.78
N LEU A 687 17.92 22.12 -13.08
CA LEU A 687 19.10 21.92 -12.27
C LEU A 687 18.91 22.51 -10.86
N GLY A 688 18.41 23.75 -10.73
CA GLY A 688 18.11 24.36 -9.43
C GLY A 688 17.13 23.52 -8.60
N ALA A 689 16.03 23.05 -9.18
CA ALA A 689 15.06 22.21 -8.48
C ALA A 689 15.64 20.83 -8.10
N PHE A 690 16.39 20.20 -9.01
CA PHE A 690 17.09 18.93 -8.76
C PHE A 690 18.16 19.03 -7.66
N PHE A 691 18.80 20.19 -7.51
CA PHE A 691 19.80 20.48 -6.47
C PHE A 691 19.21 21.09 -5.18
N GLY A 692 17.88 21.20 -5.07
CA GLY A 692 17.20 21.74 -3.89
C GLY A 692 17.37 23.25 -3.68
N LYS A 693 17.73 24.02 -4.72
CA LYS A 693 17.84 25.49 -4.69
C LYS A 693 16.91 26.10 -5.73
N SER A 694 15.75 26.58 -5.31
CA SER A 694 14.95 27.50 -6.14
C SER A 694 15.68 28.84 -6.21
N SER A 695 15.98 29.31 -7.42
CA SER A 695 16.64 30.59 -7.70
C SER A 695 15.84 31.78 -7.17
N LYS A 696 16.10 32.18 -5.92
CA LYS A 696 15.74 33.49 -5.33
C LYS A 696 16.91 34.03 -4.52
N SER A 697 18.09 34.13 -5.13
CA SER A 697 19.25 34.81 -4.53
C SER A 697 19.84 35.85 -5.50
N ALA A 698 19.01 36.82 -5.88
CA ALA A 698 19.34 38.16 -6.42
C ALA A 698 17.98 38.67 -6.91
N ILE A 699 17.15 39.33 -6.11
CA ILE A 699 17.20 40.77 -5.89
C ILE A 699 16.51 41.02 -4.53
N ALA A 700 17.32 41.16 -3.48
CA ALA A 700 16.91 41.94 -2.33
C ALA A 700 17.36 43.37 -2.64
N SER A 701 16.43 44.19 -3.12
CA SER A 701 16.64 45.59 -3.46
C SER A 701 17.07 46.37 -2.21
N LYS A 702 18.38 46.50 -2.03
CA LYS A 702 18.97 47.53 -1.18
C LYS A 702 18.80 48.87 -1.90
N VAL A 703 17.86 49.66 -1.42
CA VAL A 703 17.78 51.10 -1.65
C VAL A 703 19.11 51.73 -1.18
N ALA A 704 19.83 52.43 -2.09
CA ALA A 704 20.76 53.51 -1.75
C ALA A 704 21.17 54.35 -2.97
N THR A 705 20.62 55.57 -3.03
CA THR A 705 21.24 56.89 -3.32
C THR A 705 22.32 57.08 -4.40
N SER A 706 21.98 57.97 -5.36
CA SER A 706 22.79 59.06 -5.98
C SER A 706 24.07 58.70 -6.75
N SER A 707 24.51 59.35 -7.84
CA SER A 707 24.21 60.63 -8.50
C SER A 707 24.94 60.71 -9.85
N ARG A 708 24.34 61.48 -10.79
CA ARG A 708 24.93 62.35 -11.83
C ARG A 708 26.23 61.92 -12.54
N GLY A 709 26.11 61.75 -13.86
CA GLY A 709 27.20 61.90 -14.82
C GLY A 709 26.71 61.73 -16.26
N VAL A 710 26.38 62.83 -16.93
CA VAL A 710 26.08 62.87 -18.38
C VAL A 710 27.39 62.73 -19.16
N SER A 711 27.45 61.82 -20.16
CA SER A 711 28.06 61.99 -21.51
C SER A 711 28.66 60.68 -22.08
N LYS A 712 27.92 59.90 -22.90
CA LYS A 712 28.46 59.14 -24.08
C LYS A 712 27.41 58.32 -24.87
N VAL A 713 26.43 59.00 -25.48
CA VAL A 713 25.51 58.34 -26.42
C VAL A 713 26.22 58.10 -27.76
N LEU A 714 26.69 56.85 -27.96
CA LEU A 714 26.86 56.13 -29.25
C LEU A 714 27.67 54.82 -29.13
N LYS A 715 27.97 54.31 -27.92
CA LYS A 715 28.58 52.98 -27.69
C LYS A 715 27.64 51.92 -27.10
N GLU A 716 26.43 52.30 -26.71
CA GLU A 716 25.61 51.53 -25.77
C GLU A 716 24.81 50.36 -26.39
N LYS A 717 24.67 50.28 -27.73
CA LYS A 717 23.99 49.14 -28.38
C LYS A 717 24.86 47.90 -28.56
N ASN A 718 26.18 48.06 -28.73
CA ASN A 718 27.09 46.93 -28.89
C ASN A 718 27.39 46.26 -27.54
N ASP A 719 27.42 47.05 -26.46
CA ASP A 719 27.69 46.56 -25.11
C ASP A 719 26.51 45.68 -24.61
N VAL A 720 25.25 46.14 -24.79
CA VAL A 720 24.04 45.34 -24.49
C VAL A 720 24.02 44.04 -25.29
N LYS A 721 24.29 44.09 -26.60
CA LYS A 721 24.35 42.88 -27.45
C LYS A 721 25.45 41.91 -27.04
N ALA A 722 26.59 42.40 -26.56
CA ALA A 722 27.68 41.55 -26.08
C ALA A 722 27.26 40.80 -24.80
N VAL A 723 26.58 41.47 -23.87
CA VAL A 723 26.03 40.87 -22.65
C VAL A 723 24.92 39.85 -22.98
N GLU A 724 24.01 40.18 -23.91
CA GLU A 724 22.98 39.25 -24.38
C GLU A 724 23.59 37.98 -25.01
N ASN A 725 24.65 38.11 -25.82
CA ASN A 725 25.36 36.97 -26.40
C ASN A 725 26.03 36.10 -25.33
N GLU A 726 26.60 36.71 -24.29
CA GLU A 726 27.22 35.98 -23.16
C GLU A 726 26.17 35.23 -22.33
N ILE A 727 25.01 35.85 -22.11
CA ILE A 727 23.84 35.22 -21.48
C ILE A 727 23.38 34.02 -22.32
N ASN A 728 23.19 34.18 -23.63
CA ASN A 728 22.76 33.11 -24.53
C ASN A 728 23.76 31.94 -24.54
N LEU A 729 25.06 32.23 -24.50
CA LEU A 729 26.11 31.21 -24.40
C LEU A 729 26.00 30.42 -23.09
N LEU A 730 25.83 31.10 -21.96
CA LEU A 730 25.67 30.45 -20.66
C LEU A 730 24.35 29.68 -20.54
N GLN A 731 23.27 30.16 -21.15
CA GLN A 731 22.01 29.42 -21.26
C GLN A 731 22.20 28.14 -22.08
N THR A 732 22.91 28.21 -23.21
CA THR A 732 23.25 27.03 -24.01
C THR A 732 24.09 26.02 -23.21
N GLN A 733 25.10 26.49 -22.47
CA GLN A 733 25.90 25.64 -21.59
C GLN A 733 25.07 24.99 -20.47
N ARG A 734 24.09 25.71 -19.92
CA ARG A 734 23.15 25.18 -18.93
C ARG A 734 22.28 24.06 -19.52
N ASP A 735 21.77 24.27 -20.73
CA ASP A 735 20.93 23.29 -21.42
C ASP A 735 21.74 22.04 -21.81
N GLU A 736 23.00 22.21 -22.24
CA GLU A 736 23.94 21.11 -22.46
C GLU A 736 24.24 20.32 -21.17
N LEU A 737 24.45 21.03 -20.05
CA LEU A 737 24.69 20.41 -18.75
C LEU A 737 23.46 19.59 -18.31
N GLN A 738 22.26 20.11 -18.55
CA GLN A 738 21.01 19.42 -18.27
C GLN A 738 20.81 18.18 -19.16
N ASN A 739 21.03 18.29 -20.46
CA ASN A 739 20.95 17.14 -21.38
C ASN A 739 21.94 16.04 -20.98
N ARG A 740 23.16 16.43 -20.59
CA ARG A 740 24.17 15.49 -20.11
C ARG A 740 23.72 14.80 -18.81
N LEU A 741 23.13 15.55 -17.88
CA LEU A 741 22.56 14.98 -16.64
C LEU A 741 21.48 13.93 -16.97
N THR A 742 20.54 14.24 -17.87
CA THR A 742 19.48 13.30 -18.27
C THR A 742 20.05 12.03 -18.91
N ILE A 743 21.03 12.16 -19.81
CA ILE A 743 21.67 11.01 -20.46
C ILE A 743 22.39 10.12 -19.44
N GLU A 744 23.08 10.70 -18.46
CA GLU A 744 23.77 9.92 -17.42
C GLU A 744 22.77 9.21 -16.49
N ILE A 745 21.63 9.84 -16.18
CA ILE A 745 20.57 9.20 -15.39
C ILE A 745 19.90 8.06 -16.16
N ASP A 746 19.65 8.23 -17.46
CA ASP A 746 19.14 7.16 -18.31
C ASP A 746 20.07 5.94 -18.34
N LYS A 747 21.39 6.16 -18.39
CA LYS A 747 22.37 5.08 -18.31
C LYS A 747 22.30 4.36 -16.97
N ILE A 748 22.19 5.09 -15.86
CA ILE A 748 22.04 4.52 -14.51
C ILE A 748 20.77 3.66 -14.46
N ASN A 749 19.63 4.18 -14.89
CA ASN A 749 18.36 3.43 -14.89
C ASN A 749 18.43 2.17 -15.76
N GLN A 750 19.05 2.25 -16.94
CA GLN A 750 19.24 1.08 -17.81
C GLN A 750 20.21 0.06 -17.21
N GLU A 751 21.26 0.50 -16.52
CA GLU A 751 22.23 -0.40 -15.87
C GLU A 751 21.55 -1.25 -14.78
N PHE A 752 20.66 -0.64 -13.99
CA PHE A 752 19.97 -1.26 -12.87
C PHE A 752 18.56 -1.78 -13.21
N ASP A 753 18.25 -2.03 -14.49
CA ASP A 753 17.00 -2.64 -14.92
C ASP A 753 16.89 -4.09 -14.44
N ILE A 754 15.80 -4.45 -13.75
CA ILE A 754 15.57 -5.78 -13.17
C ILE A 754 15.65 -6.92 -14.19
N SER A 755 15.31 -6.66 -15.46
CA SER A 755 15.41 -7.67 -16.53
C SER A 755 16.83 -8.20 -16.75
N LYS A 756 17.85 -7.46 -16.32
CA LYS A 756 19.27 -7.86 -16.36
C LYS A 756 19.72 -8.70 -15.16
N TYR A 757 18.86 -8.86 -14.16
CA TYR A 757 19.16 -9.52 -12.89
C TYR A 757 18.38 -10.83 -12.78
N GLU A 758 18.95 -11.91 -13.31
CA GLU A 758 18.32 -13.23 -13.27
C GLU A 758 18.18 -13.77 -11.84
N VAL A 759 17.06 -14.46 -11.59
CA VAL A 759 16.78 -15.15 -10.34
C VAL A 759 16.99 -16.64 -10.55
N GLU A 760 17.90 -17.23 -9.77
CA GLU A 760 18.21 -18.66 -9.82
C GLU A 760 17.55 -19.39 -8.65
N GLU A 761 17.02 -20.58 -8.90
CA GLU A 761 16.50 -21.46 -7.85
C GLU A 761 17.64 -22.21 -7.13
N LEU A 762 17.50 -22.33 -5.83
CA LEU A 762 18.41 -23.04 -4.94
C LEU A 762 17.61 -23.98 -4.05
N PHE A 763 17.97 -25.26 -4.04
CA PHE A 763 17.26 -26.25 -3.25
C PHE A 763 18.04 -26.65 -2.00
N ILE A 764 17.34 -26.77 -0.88
CA ILE A 764 17.84 -27.39 0.35
C ILE A 764 17.04 -28.66 0.59
N LYS A 765 17.75 -29.78 0.64
CA LYS A 765 17.16 -31.09 0.95
C LYS A 765 17.29 -31.37 2.45
N PRO A 766 16.27 -31.97 3.08
CA PRO A 766 16.40 -32.41 4.46
C PRO A 766 17.35 -33.62 4.52
N LYS A 767 18.01 -33.85 5.66
CA LYS A 767 18.66 -35.14 5.91
C LYS A 767 17.63 -36.12 6.46
N ARG A 768 17.92 -37.41 6.39
CA ARG A 768 17.08 -38.44 7.02
C ARG A 768 16.87 -38.23 8.53
N SER A 769 17.87 -37.67 9.22
CA SER A 769 17.77 -37.30 10.64
C SER A 769 16.80 -36.15 10.91
N ASP A 770 16.50 -35.36 9.88
CA ASP A 770 15.74 -34.12 9.99
C ASP A 770 14.24 -34.37 9.70
N ILE A 771 13.86 -35.63 9.47
CA ILE A 771 12.46 -36.07 9.30
C ILE A 771 12.11 -36.89 10.54
N TYR A 772 11.19 -36.37 11.36
CA TYR A 772 10.82 -36.98 12.63
C TYR A 772 9.33 -36.81 12.93
N ASN A 773 8.87 -37.36 14.05
CA ASN A 773 7.46 -37.38 14.45
C ASN A 773 6.52 -37.96 13.39
N ILE A 774 6.99 -38.98 12.65
CA ILE A 774 6.14 -39.67 11.68
C ILE A 774 5.00 -40.35 12.43
N LYS A 775 3.76 -40.07 12.02
CA LYS A 775 2.56 -40.67 12.57
C LYS A 775 1.75 -41.24 11.42
N ILE A 776 1.35 -42.49 11.58
CA ILE A 776 0.40 -43.16 10.70
C ILE A 776 -0.89 -43.38 11.50
N GLU A 777 -1.98 -42.89 10.97
CA GLU A 777 -3.32 -42.95 11.56
C GLU A 777 -4.31 -43.43 10.49
N LEU A 778 -5.37 -44.11 10.93
CA LEU A 778 -6.45 -44.52 10.05
C LEU A 778 -7.53 -43.43 10.07
N LEU A 779 -7.77 -42.80 8.93
CA LEU A 779 -8.84 -41.82 8.76
C LEU A 779 -10.04 -42.49 8.09
N TRP A 780 -11.12 -42.59 8.84
CA TRP A 780 -12.44 -42.91 8.32
C TRP A 780 -13.07 -41.62 7.80
N GLN A 781 -13.21 -41.50 6.49
CA GLN A 781 -13.85 -40.35 5.87
C GLN A 781 -15.21 -40.74 5.31
N GLU A 782 -16.24 -39.97 5.63
CA GLU A 782 -17.54 -40.09 4.99
C GLU A 782 -17.40 -39.92 3.48
N GLN A 783 -17.93 -40.89 2.74
CA GLN A 783 -17.96 -40.88 1.28
C GLN A 783 -18.74 -39.70 0.72
#